data_AF-B0D8I3-F1
#
_entry.id   AF-B0D8I3-F1
#
_cell.length_a   1.000
_cell.length_b   1.000
_cell.length_c   1.000
_cell.angle_alpha   90.00
_cell.angle_beta   90.00
_cell.angle_gamma   90.00
#
_symmetry.space_group_name_H-M   'P 1'
#
loop_
_entity.id
_entity.type
_entity.pdbx_description
1 polymer ?
#
loop_
_entity_poly.entity_id
_entity_poly.type
_entity_poly.pdbx_seq_one_letter_code
_entity_poly.pdbx_strand_id
1 'polypeptide(L)'
;MVRLTVLSCYTSLPESLSSSSDESTDSGVKKPIGNTSGNRGGRGDPGNLKKPRVGSSKVDAKGPKAEGSQATGGENNPRKRSRFGSIGNSPDKPINVDEFLSMFEPAILHDYGKDEEISLSKEEAPRIVCDRSFTVYNIDGNPHEFTPEFHHGVFNDWFQEFMELVYDGYIEGRPPHIVDLQNSYLAKLHHQDFLTMSASDIQNKMRHKQVVVTGLPFDEKMQFDAKGLCTVVGSMTAQISITDFSVINPGTDCVPSVVSGHVNDLLENASSTSKILNGLDLPMWSSYRPSNNYETDGVAWNVTCGTHRIPLHGPFPTQDCEWGIAGLKHVLTFLHIDCDGFNTRYGTKVGRKLWAFLRPQDSKKLSSIDFYMDEDGFSLSGKPKDIKYDFEAVVLRPGDELHMLPNSAHWVYGIDDVIAQGSHYYSSYLMQETLQGVVHAFVLNKFLTKTEHIPSRHLLRRILIFYQVGLIEGGISDDDPASVHLPNIETMEGVLHIICLAVLIILGNVLDFRTYSTPNQGEDDEASPTQRTLMDTGDINAIPNNERITYCYARGMALHILKWLHSCATFTGPLDGLADDLISLFFVQILASLSDYKSLAEAKSYGGVPRCTSHLLSKQIANILEVDPILKAAWAYKERVPSRSLALEEKEKYNIEWQCDWEPTSWRAPSVDFALAGQTPFDIKFFQATKLRINSENATQLYIYNGYRSDGLSGGGHMTSFLNNQKCECCGAALWLPEYKKDLYLPCLQWPSYTSLLCIKHGILQNCYLQSFYKTCHSRIIGKANKHCLSENIDPSRCSSPCICLYSHFIFVTWITKTL
;
A
#
# COMPACT_ATOMS: atom_id res chain seq x y z
N MET A 1 29.34 -55.74 -0.28
CA MET A 1 30.54 -55.28 0.46
C MET A 1 30.22 -53.95 1.14
N VAL A 2 30.17 -53.94 2.47
CA VAL A 2 30.78 -52.92 3.39
C VAL A 2 30.22 -51.49 3.27
N ARG A 3 29.30 -51.02 4.15
CA ARG A 3 29.45 -50.56 5.58
C ARG A 3 30.34 -49.30 5.72
N LEU A 4 30.11 -48.30 6.59
CA LEU A 4 29.24 -48.05 7.76
C LEU A 4 28.54 -46.66 7.60
N THR A 5 27.48 -46.17 8.28
CA THR A 5 26.87 -46.32 9.64
C THR A 5 27.57 -45.58 10.80
N VAL A 6 26.97 -44.50 11.33
CA VAL A 6 26.92 -44.16 12.78
C VAL A 6 25.65 -43.33 13.07
N LEU A 7 24.93 -43.68 14.15
CA LEU A 7 23.85 -42.90 14.78
C LEU A 7 24.40 -42.06 15.96
N SER A 8 23.66 -41.04 16.39
CA SER A 8 23.68 -40.62 17.80
C SER A 8 22.32 -40.04 18.23
N CYS A 9 21.54 -40.82 18.99
CA CYS A 9 20.40 -40.32 19.76
C CYS A 9 20.88 -39.86 21.14
N TYR A 10 20.12 -38.98 21.80
CA TYR A 10 20.04 -38.97 23.27
C TYR A 10 18.60 -38.79 23.72
N THR A 11 18.08 -39.78 24.43
CA THR A 11 16.87 -39.74 25.24
C THR A 11 17.23 -40.21 26.64
N SER A 12 16.80 -39.49 27.67
CA SER A 12 16.89 -39.95 29.06
C SER A 12 15.87 -39.25 29.99
N LEU A 13 14.79 -39.98 30.23
CA LEU A 13 13.93 -40.00 31.42
C LEU A 13 13.94 -41.48 31.90
N PRO A 14 13.37 -41.90 33.06
CA PRO A 14 12.61 -41.16 34.09
C PRO A 14 13.04 -41.53 35.55
N GLU A 15 12.10 -41.35 36.50
CA GLU A 15 11.94 -41.92 37.86
C GLU A 15 12.31 -41.02 39.07
N SER A 16 11.63 -41.10 40.22
CA SER A 16 10.23 -41.43 40.59
C SER A 16 10.00 -41.10 42.09
N LEU A 17 8.73 -41.16 42.58
CA LEU A 17 8.18 -41.10 43.97
C LEU A 17 7.04 -40.05 44.01
N SER A 18 5.73 -40.35 44.04
CA SER A 18 4.88 -41.09 45.02
C SER A 18 4.89 -40.49 46.45
N SER A 19 3.80 -40.33 47.21
CA SER A 19 2.34 -40.51 47.00
C SER A 19 1.58 -40.28 48.33
N SER A 20 0.41 -39.61 48.34
CA SER A 20 -0.71 -39.69 49.34
C SER A 20 -1.55 -38.40 49.21
N SER A 21 -2.81 -38.37 48.75
CA SER A 21 -4.07 -38.97 49.25
C SER A 21 -4.82 -38.10 50.28
N ASP A 22 -6.14 -38.32 50.33
CA ASP A 22 -7.14 -37.78 51.29
C ASP A 22 -7.77 -36.43 50.84
N GLU A 23 -8.88 -36.39 50.11
CA GLU A 23 -10.30 -36.74 50.40
C GLU A 23 -11.08 -35.81 51.35
N SER A 24 -12.28 -35.44 50.86
CA SER A 24 -13.54 -35.21 51.59
C SER A 24 -13.95 -33.78 52.02
N THR A 25 -15.10 -33.34 51.45
CA THR A 25 -16.35 -32.83 52.11
C THR A 25 -16.30 -31.86 53.29
N ASP A 26 -17.31 -31.03 53.59
CA ASP A 26 -18.55 -30.53 52.95
C ASP A 26 -19.18 -29.52 53.96
N SER A 27 -20.14 -28.70 53.52
CA SER A 27 -20.95 -27.76 54.34
C SER A 27 -20.18 -26.58 54.98
N GLY A 28 -20.75 -25.38 55.18
CA GLY A 28 -22.13 -24.92 55.00
C GLY A 28 -22.59 -24.08 56.21
N VAL A 29 -23.68 -23.32 56.06
CA VAL A 29 -24.49 -22.69 57.14
C VAL A 29 -24.15 -21.25 57.63
N LYS A 30 -24.92 -20.29 57.09
CA LYS A 30 -25.66 -19.16 57.74
C LYS A 30 -24.97 -18.15 58.70
N LYS A 31 -24.96 -16.87 58.29
CA LYS A 31 -25.74 -15.69 58.79
C LYS A 31 -26.56 -15.85 60.12
N PRO A 32 -26.95 -14.77 60.89
CA PRO A 32 -26.73 -13.30 60.72
C PRO A 32 -26.67 -12.40 62.03
N ILE A 33 -26.82 -11.06 61.87
CA ILE A 33 -27.36 -10.00 62.79
C ILE A 33 -26.49 -9.38 63.93
N GLY A 34 -26.48 -8.04 63.99
CA GLY A 34 -26.33 -7.19 65.22
C GLY A 34 -25.20 -6.14 65.16
N ASN A 35 -25.44 -4.84 64.89
CA ASN A 35 -25.88 -3.73 65.80
C ASN A 35 -24.85 -3.37 66.91
N THR A 36 -24.54 -2.12 67.32
CA THR A 36 -24.95 -0.71 66.99
C THR A 36 -24.01 0.27 67.75
N SER A 37 -23.60 1.45 67.24
CA SER A 37 -24.09 2.83 67.59
C SER A 37 -22.90 3.82 67.77
N GLY A 38 -22.95 5.15 67.58
CA GLY A 38 -23.95 6.03 66.95
C GLY A 38 -23.77 7.55 67.25
N ASN A 39 -24.48 8.43 66.52
CA ASN A 39 -24.80 9.87 66.78
C ASN A 39 -23.68 10.94 66.64
N ARG A 40 -23.87 12.16 66.09
CA ARG A 40 -24.99 12.98 65.50
C ARG A 40 -24.39 14.06 64.54
N GLY A 41 -25.07 14.85 63.69
CA GLY A 41 -26.51 15.08 63.39
C GLY A 41 -27.00 16.50 63.80
N GLY A 42 -27.61 17.38 62.98
CA GLY A 42 -28.08 17.32 61.56
C GLY A 42 -28.92 18.58 61.15
N ARG A 43 -29.74 18.50 60.07
CA ARG A 43 -30.58 19.54 59.37
C ARG A 43 -29.87 20.31 58.22
N GLY A 44 -30.46 20.61 57.06
CA GLY A 44 -31.78 20.24 56.48
C GLY A 44 -32.03 20.85 55.07
N ASP A 45 -32.94 20.22 54.31
CA ASP A 45 -33.52 20.51 52.95
C ASP A 45 -33.89 21.99 52.60
N PRO A 46 -34.32 22.37 51.35
CA PRO A 46 -34.59 21.55 50.13
C PRO A 46 -34.19 22.18 48.75
N GLY A 47 -34.44 21.44 47.64
CA GLY A 47 -35.14 22.05 46.48
C GLY A 47 -34.54 21.95 45.07
N ASN A 48 -35.25 21.28 44.16
CA ASN A 48 -35.08 21.35 42.69
C ASN A 48 -35.14 22.79 42.14
N LEU A 49 -34.36 23.12 41.10
CA LEU A 49 -34.74 24.17 40.13
C LEU A 49 -34.18 23.93 38.71
N LYS A 50 -34.88 24.49 37.71
CA LYS A 50 -34.73 24.23 36.27
C LYS A 50 -33.84 25.27 35.56
N LYS A 51 -33.41 24.90 34.34
CA LYS A 51 -32.76 25.77 33.33
C LYS A 51 -33.44 27.15 33.16
N PRO A 52 -32.69 28.24 32.98
CA PRO A 52 -33.23 29.52 32.54
C PRO A 52 -33.34 29.63 31.00
N ARG A 53 -34.34 30.39 30.56
CA ARG A 53 -34.53 30.95 29.20
C ARG A 53 -35.28 32.29 29.39
N VAL A 54 -35.42 33.09 28.33
CA VAL A 54 -36.13 34.40 28.27
C VAL A 54 -35.25 35.59 28.76
N GLY A 55 -35.21 36.74 28.08
CA GLY A 55 -35.86 37.05 26.79
C GLY A 55 -35.78 38.52 26.34
N SER A 56 -36.57 38.82 25.31
CA SER A 56 -36.66 40.09 24.58
C SER A 56 -37.33 41.24 25.35
N SER A 57 -36.94 42.48 25.05
CA SER A 57 -37.73 43.70 25.30
C SER A 57 -38.39 44.22 24.02
N LYS A 58 -39.47 45.01 24.14
CA LYS A 58 -40.30 45.49 23.02
C LYS A 58 -40.88 46.88 23.31
N VAL A 59 -40.94 47.71 22.25
CA VAL A 59 -41.95 48.76 21.95
C VAL A 59 -42.01 50.00 22.85
N ASP A 60 -41.91 51.19 22.24
CA ASP A 60 -42.98 52.20 22.31
C ASP A 60 -42.95 53.18 21.11
N ALA A 61 -44.06 53.90 20.87
CA ALA A 61 -44.36 54.55 19.58
C ALA A 61 -44.78 56.04 19.64
N LYS A 62 -44.60 56.78 18.52
CA LYS A 62 -45.37 57.98 18.09
C LYS A 62 -45.01 58.39 16.64
N GLY A 63 -45.99 58.78 15.82
CA GLY A 63 -45.82 59.27 14.42
C GLY A 63 -45.71 60.82 14.34
N PRO A 64 -46.24 61.52 13.30
CA PRO A 64 -46.92 61.07 12.06
C PRO A 64 -46.56 61.89 10.77
N LYS A 65 -47.41 61.79 9.71
CA LYS A 65 -47.49 62.55 8.41
C LYS A 65 -46.81 61.88 7.19
N ALA A 66 -47.24 62.07 5.93
CA ALA A 66 -48.55 62.43 5.31
C ALA A 66 -48.43 62.29 3.77
N GLU A 67 -49.56 62.31 3.03
CA GLU A 67 -49.66 62.35 1.53
C GLU A 67 -49.19 61.06 0.82
N GLY A 68 -49.77 60.50 -0.25
CA GLY A 68 -50.78 60.86 -1.27
C GLY A 68 -50.35 60.13 -2.58
N SER A 69 -51.14 59.63 -3.53
CA SER A 69 -52.59 59.67 -3.79
C SER A 69 -53.01 58.54 -4.77
N GLN A 70 -54.27 58.11 -4.71
CA GLN A 70 -55.15 57.56 -5.78
C GLN A 70 -54.64 56.59 -6.87
N ALA A 71 -55.05 55.32 -6.72
CA ALA A 71 -55.86 54.50 -7.64
C ALA A 71 -55.90 54.73 -9.17
N THR A 72 -55.57 53.67 -9.93
CA THR A 72 -56.37 52.94 -10.97
C THR A 72 -55.47 51.79 -11.47
N GLY A 73 -55.89 50.57 -11.81
CA GLY A 73 -57.14 50.10 -12.40
C GLY A 73 -56.81 49.57 -13.80
N GLY A 74 -56.68 48.23 -13.99
CA GLY A 74 -56.43 47.65 -15.32
C GLY A 74 -55.78 46.26 -15.30
N GLU A 75 -56.54 45.24 -15.68
CA GLU A 75 -56.01 43.94 -16.09
C GLU A 75 -55.29 44.06 -17.43
N ASN A 76 -54.19 43.32 -17.63
CA ASN A 76 -54.04 42.36 -18.74
C ASN A 76 -52.64 41.73 -18.79
N ASN A 77 -52.63 40.41 -18.97
CA ASN A 77 -51.44 39.64 -19.32
C ASN A 77 -51.19 39.80 -20.84
N PRO A 78 -49.94 39.89 -21.33
CA PRO A 78 -49.40 38.66 -21.91
C PRO A 78 -47.86 38.48 -21.87
N ARG A 79 -47.46 37.21 -21.74
CA ARG A 79 -46.31 36.56 -22.40
C ARG A 79 -44.99 37.37 -22.49
N LYS A 80 -44.17 37.34 -21.45
CA LYS A 80 -42.71 37.42 -21.63
C LYS A 80 -42.13 36.02 -21.81
N ARG A 81 -41.61 35.74 -23.01
CA ARG A 81 -40.73 34.59 -23.27
C ARG A 81 -39.54 34.68 -22.30
N SER A 82 -39.33 33.65 -21.49
CA SER A 82 -38.04 33.42 -20.85
C SER A 82 -37.01 33.24 -21.96
N ARG A 83 -36.14 34.24 -22.17
CA ARG A 83 -34.90 34.03 -22.89
C ARG A 83 -34.02 33.23 -21.92
N PHE A 84 -33.66 32.01 -22.30
CA PHE A 84 -32.49 31.36 -21.72
C PHE A 84 -31.31 32.33 -21.90
N GLY A 85 -30.87 32.93 -20.80
CA GLY A 85 -29.60 33.64 -20.79
C GLY A 85 -28.52 32.61 -21.02
N SER A 86 -27.70 32.79 -22.06
CA SER A 86 -26.47 32.02 -22.18
C SER A 86 -25.67 32.23 -20.90
N ILE A 87 -25.29 31.13 -20.23
CA ILE A 87 -24.29 31.17 -19.17
C ILE A 87 -22.96 31.45 -19.87
N GLY A 88 -22.69 32.73 -20.09
CA GLY A 88 -21.45 33.21 -20.66
C GLY A 88 -20.41 33.32 -19.54
N ASN A 89 -19.26 32.70 -19.76
CA ASN A 89 -18.14 32.73 -18.82
C ASN A 89 -17.72 34.20 -18.58
N SER A 90 -17.78 34.64 -17.32
CA SER A 90 -17.21 35.90 -16.84
C SER A 90 -16.08 35.57 -15.87
N PRO A 91 -15.03 36.41 -15.73
CA PRO A 91 -14.11 36.32 -14.60
C PRO A 91 -14.83 36.27 -13.24
N ASP A 92 -15.99 36.90 -13.12
CA ASP A 92 -16.82 36.92 -11.89
C ASP A 92 -17.63 35.63 -11.67
N LYS A 93 -17.58 34.68 -12.61
CA LYS A 93 -18.22 33.36 -12.56
C LYS A 93 -17.30 32.33 -13.22
N PRO A 94 -16.20 31.96 -12.54
CA PRO A 94 -15.36 30.87 -13.02
C PRO A 94 -16.19 29.59 -13.18
N ILE A 95 -15.78 28.75 -14.13
CA ILE A 95 -16.34 27.40 -14.26
C ILE A 95 -16.00 26.66 -12.97
N ASN A 96 -17.03 26.26 -12.21
CA ASN A 96 -16.85 25.43 -11.04
C ASN A 96 -16.44 24.03 -11.50
N VAL A 97 -15.13 23.75 -11.54
CA VAL A 97 -14.60 22.46 -12.00
C VAL A 97 -15.10 21.28 -11.16
N ASP A 98 -15.47 21.50 -9.91
CA ASP A 98 -16.06 20.47 -9.04
C ASP A 98 -17.47 20.04 -9.51
N GLU A 99 -18.22 20.93 -10.19
CA GLU A 99 -19.49 20.57 -10.85
C GLU A 99 -19.30 19.70 -12.11
N PHE A 100 -18.08 19.57 -12.63
CA PHE A 100 -17.75 18.73 -13.79
C PHE A 100 -17.23 17.34 -13.39
N LEU A 101 -16.92 17.09 -12.11
CA LEU A 101 -16.43 15.79 -11.67
C LEU A 101 -17.58 14.78 -11.63
N SER A 102 -17.44 13.68 -12.37
CA SER A 102 -18.47 12.64 -12.43
C SER A 102 -18.59 11.93 -11.07
N MET A 103 -19.80 11.89 -10.50
CA MET A 103 -20.09 11.07 -9.31
C MET A 103 -20.06 9.56 -9.61
N PHE A 104 -19.97 9.13 -10.87
CA PHE A 104 -19.91 7.73 -11.28
C PHE A 104 -18.52 7.30 -11.79
N GLU A 105 -17.65 8.26 -12.07
CA GLU A 105 -16.25 8.04 -12.44
C GLU A 105 -15.43 9.04 -11.61
N PRO A 106 -15.09 8.70 -10.36
CA PRO A 106 -14.37 9.58 -9.46
C PRO A 106 -13.09 10.11 -10.11
N ALA A 107 -12.86 11.41 -10.00
CA ALA A 107 -11.77 12.05 -10.72
C ALA A 107 -10.41 11.78 -10.05
N ILE A 108 -9.54 11.07 -10.77
CA ILE A 108 -8.16 10.83 -10.35
C ILE A 108 -7.28 11.99 -10.85
N LEU A 109 -7.24 13.08 -10.09
CA LEU A 109 -6.33 14.20 -10.31
C LEU A 109 -4.97 13.91 -9.64
N HIS A 110 -4.11 13.14 -10.30
CA HIS A 110 -2.72 12.89 -9.87
C HIS A 110 -1.68 13.74 -10.61
N ASP A 111 -1.95 14.12 -11.86
CA ASP A 111 -0.95 14.77 -12.74
C ASP A 111 -0.63 16.24 -12.37
N TYR A 112 -1.43 16.85 -11.50
CA TYR A 112 -1.28 18.24 -11.05
C TYR A 112 -1.42 18.31 -9.53
N GLY A 113 -0.36 18.78 -8.86
CA GLY A 113 -0.43 19.09 -7.43
C GLY A 113 -1.42 20.21 -7.16
N LYS A 114 -2.08 20.17 -6.00
CA LYS A 114 -2.84 21.32 -5.50
C LYS A 114 -1.86 22.43 -5.13
N ASP A 115 -2.23 23.67 -5.44
CA ASP A 115 -1.50 24.85 -4.98
C ASP A 115 -1.85 25.06 -3.50
N GLU A 116 -0.98 24.57 -2.61
CA GLU A 116 -1.15 24.63 -1.16
C GLU A 116 -0.29 25.75 -0.58
N GLU A 117 -0.88 26.62 0.25
CA GLU A 117 -0.13 27.67 0.94
C GLU A 117 0.97 27.08 1.86
N ILE A 118 2.16 27.69 1.84
CA ILE A 118 3.26 27.31 2.74
C ILE A 118 2.87 27.62 4.18
N SER A 119 2.73 26.57 4.99
CA SER A 119 2.24 26.63 6.37
C SER A 119 3.35 26.47 7.42
N LEU A 120 4.58 26.14 7.01
CA LEU A 120 5.74 26.13 7.91
C LEU A 120 6.07 27.55 8.41
N SER A 121 5.84 27.79 9.71
CA SER A 121 6.24 29.05 10.35
C SER A 121 7.76 29.24 10.35
N LYS A 122 8.20 30.49 10.11
CA LYS A 122 9.60 30.94 10.18
C LYS A 122 10.04 31.39 11.59
N GLU A 123 9.18 31.27 12.59
CA GLU A 123 9.53 31.59 13.99
C GLU A 123 10.50 30.53 14.56
N GLU A 124 11.54 30.97 15.29
CA GLU A 124 12.45 30.07 15.98
C GLU A 124 11.77 29.38 17.16
N ALA A 125 12.13 28.12 17.42
CA ALA A 125 11.59 27.33 18.52
C ALA A 125 12.71 26.86 19.46
N PRO A 126 12.63 27.13 20.77
CA PRO A 126 13.67 26.72 21.72
C PRO A 126 13.74 25.20 21.82
N ARG A 127 14.95 24.67 22.06
CA ARG A 127 15.19 23.25 22.32
C ARG A 127 15.51 23.00 23.79
N ILE A 128 14.99 21.90 24.30
CA ILE A 128 15.26 21.33 25.61
C ILE A 128 16.32 20.25 25.40
N VAL A 129 17.50 20.43 25.99
CA VAL A 129 18.55 19.40 26.00
C VAL A 129 18.21 18.35 27.05
N CYS A 130 18.29 17.07 26.70
CA CYS A 130 18.14 15.97 27.64
C CYS A 130 19.24 16.03 28.71
N ASP A 131 18.91 15.72 29.95
CA ASP A 131 19.87 15.68 31.07
C ASP A 131 20.80 14.46 31.03
N ARG A 132 20.51 13.50 30.14
CA ARG A 132 21.24 12.24 29.96
C ARG A 132 21.78 12.08 28.54
N SER A 133 22.99 11.51 28.44
CA SER A 133 23.53 10.96 27.19
C SER A 133 23.27 9.46 27.08
N PHE A 134 23.10 8.97 25.86
CA PHE A 134 22.79 7.59 25.53
C PHE A 134 23.92 6.96 24.71
N THR A 135 24.22 5.68 24.98
CA THR A 135 25.25 4.90 24.29
C THR A 135 24.57 3.71 23.62
N VAL A 136 24.48 3.74 22.30
CA VAL A 136 23.87 2.71 21.45
C VAL A 136 24.91 2.14 20.49
N TYR A 137 24.62 1.06 19.78
CA TYR A 137 25.61 0.38 18.94
C TYR A 137 25.16 0.24 17.48
N ASN A 138 26.12 0.29 16.56
CA ASN A 138 25.89 -0.16 15.18
C ASN A 138 25.92 -1.70 15.09
N ILE A 139 25.63 -2.25 13.90
CA ILE A 139 25.61 -3.70 13.68
C ILE A 139 27.00 -4.37 13.84
N ASP A 140 28.09 -3.60 13.77
CA ASP A 140 29.46 -4.07 14.05
C ASP A 140 29.81 -4.06 15.55
N GLY A 141 28.93 -3.53 16.41
CA GLY A 141 29.16 -3.45 17.85
C GLY A 141 30.03 -2.27 18.30
N ASN A 142 30.27 -1.28 17.45
CA ASN A 142 30.93 -0.04 17.89
C ASN A 142 29.90 0.89 18.56
N PRO A 143 30.24 1.50 19.71
CA PRO A 143 29.35 2.41 20.41
C PRO A 143 29.23 3.77 19.72
N HIS A 144 28.08 4.39 19.91
CA HIS A 144 27.71 5.73 19.45
C HIS A 144 27.06 6.47 20.62
N GLU A 145 27.67 7.58 21.03
CA GLU A 145 27.17 8.44 22.10
C GLU A 145 26.46 9.68 21.54
N PHE A 146 25.33 10.04 22.13
CA PHE A 146 24.60 11.25 21.80
C PHE A 146 23.78 11.78 22.99
N THR A 147 23.52 13.08 23.00
CA THR A 147 22.58 13.73 23.92
C THR A 147 21.39 14.24 23.11
N PRO A 148 20.15 13.80 23.41
CA PRO A 148 18.96 14.27 22.71
C PRO A 148 18.62 15.74 22.95
N GLU A 149 17.90 16.34 22.00
CA GLU A 149 17.25 17.64 22.12
C GLU A 149 15.81 17.54 21.60
N PHE A 150 14.86 18.23 22.24
CA PHE A 150 13.44 18.23 21.84
C PHE A 150 12.80 19.60 22.06
N HIS A 151 11.75 19.96 21.30
CA HIS A 151 11.00 21.19 21.57
C HIS A 151 9.98 21.06 22.71
N HIS A 152 9.62 19.84 23.09
CA HIS A 152 8.58 19.57 24.09
C HIS A 152 9.06 18.53 25.11
N GLY A 153 8.82 18.79 26.40
CA GLY A 153 9.23 17.90 27.50
C GLY A 153 8.66 16.48 27.36
N VAL A 154 7.40 16.36 26.93
CA VAL A 154 6.75 15.06 26.69
C VAL A 154 7.50 14.17 25.68
N PHE A 155 8.16 14.76 24.67
CA PHE A 155 8.98 13.99 23.72
C PHE A 155 10.30 13.53 24.33
N ASN A 156 10.88 14.34 25.22
CA ASN A 156 12.04 13.94 26.02
C ASN A 156 11.67 12.76 26.92
N ASP A 157 10.56 12.86 27.65
CA ASP A 157 10.13 11.84 28.62
C ASP A 157 9.84 10.50 27.91
N TRP A 158 9.06 10.52 26.81
CA TRP A 158 8.80 9.33 25.99
C TRP A 158 10.04 8.73 25.34
N PHE A 159 10.99 9.56 24.90
CA PHE A 159 12.25 9.06 24.34
C PHE A 159 13.10 8.37 25.42
N GLN A 160 13.16 8.93 26.63
CA GLN A 160 13.86 8.29 27.74
C GLN A 160 13.23 6.94 28.08
N GLU A 161 11.90 6.87 28.14
CA GLU A 161 11.14 5.64 28.37
C GLU A 161 11.37 4.57 27.28
N PHE A 162 11.42 4.95 26.00
CA PHE A 162 11.82 4.03 24.93
C PHE A 162 13.27 3.57 25.04
N MET A 163 14.19 4.45 25.43
CA MET A 163 15.59 4.09 25.65
C MET A 163 15.80 3.18 26.86
N GLU A 164 14.95 3.28 27.90
CA GLU A 164 14.92 2.27 28.96
C GLU A 164 14.56 0.90 28.40
N LEU A 165 13.49 0.78 27.60
CA LEU A 165 13.10 -0.49 26.99
C LEU A 165 14.15 -1.07 26.04
N VAL A 166 14.98 -0.23 25.41
CA VAL A 166 16.18 -0.68 24.66
C VAL A 166 17.23 -1.27 25.60
N TYR A 167 17.54 -0.59 26.72
CA TYR A 167 18.55 -1.06 27.67
C TYR A 167 18.09 -2.24 28.52
N ASP A 168 16.79 -2.36 28.82
CA ASP A 168 16.19 -3.51 29.49
C ASP A 168 16.36 -4.79 28.62
N GLY A 169 16.44 -4.64 27.29
CA GLY A 169 16.78 -5.71 26.34
C GLY A 169 18.28 -5.97 26.14
N TYR A 170 19.18 -5.23 26.79
CA TYR A 170 20.64 -5.45 26.66
C TYR A 170 21.14 -6.57 27.58
N ILE A 171 22.00 -7.43 27.03
CA ILE A 171 22.66 -8.52 27.76
C ILE A 171 24.08 -8.05 28.08
N GLU A 172 24.44 -8.00 29.37
CA GLU A 172 25.74 -7.50 29.87
C GLU A 172 26.09 -6.08 29.35
N GLY A 173 25.09 -5.22 29.15
CA GLY A 173 25.26 -3.85 28.65
C GLY A 173 25.52 -3.75 27.13
N ARG A 174 25.28 -4.82 26.37
CA ARG A 174 25.38 -4.86 24.91
C ARG A 174 24.06 -5.37 24.28
N PRO A 175 23.73 -4.93 23.05
CA PRO A 175 22.52 -5.38 22.38
C PRO A 175 22.65 -6.84 21.88
N PRO A 176 21.53 -7.55 21.73
CA PRO A 176 21.50 -8.96 21.36
C PRO A 176 22.24 -9.27 20.05
N HIS A 177 22.17 -8.40 19.03
CA HIS A 177 22.93 -8.55 17.77
C HIS A 177 24.46 -8.62 17.90
N ILE A 178 25.02 -8.39 19.10
CA ILE A 178 26.46 -8.52 19.39
C ILE A 178 26.79 -9.73 20.28
N VAL A 179 25.89 -10.13 21.18
CA VAL A 179 26.17 -11.14 22.22
C VAL A 179 25.26 -12.37 22.17
N ASP A 180 24.10 -12.28 21.51
CA ASP A 180 23.17 -13.38 21.24
C ASP A 180 22.65 -13.30 19.79
N LEU A 181 23.52 -13.65 18.84
CA LEU A 181 23.21 -13.69 17.42
C LEU A 181 22.06 -14.65 17.06
N GLN A 182 21.76 -15.62 17.93
CA GLN A 182 20.70 -16.60 17.69
C GLN A 182 19.33 -15.96 17.92
N ASN A 183 19.12 -15.34 19.09
CA ASN A 183 17.83 -14.74 19.46
C ASN A 183 17.68 -13.27 19.03
N SER A 184 18.75 -12.62 18.55
CA SER A 184 18.69 -11.29 17.93
C SER A 184 17.65 -11.20 16.81
N TYR A 185 16.85 -10.12 16.80
CA TYR A 185 15.96 -9.78 15.68
C TYR A 185 16.70 -9.24 14.45
N LEU A 186 18.01 -8.97 14.58
CA LEU A 186 18.85 -8.40 13.54
C LEU A 186 19.81 -9.47 12.98
N ALA A 187 20.12 -9.34 11.68
CA ALA A 187 21.18 -10.10 11.03
C ALA A 187 22.13 -9.15 10.30
N LYS A 188 23.43 -9.43 10.39
CA LYS A 188 24.45 -8.72 9.61
C LYS A 188 24.74 -9.47 8.31
N LEU A 189 24.86 -8.72 7.21
CA LEU A 189 25.53 -9.15 5.98
C LEU A 189 26.60 -8.13 5.58
N HIS A 190 27.61 -8.59 4.85
CA HIS A 190 28.52 -7.68 4.15
C HIS A 190 28.08 -7.56 2.69
N HIS A 191 28.20 -6.36 2.11
CA HIS A 191 27.76 -6.06 0.74
C HIS A 191 28.36 -7.01 -0.31
N GLN A 192 29.63 -7.40 -0.16
CA GLN A 192 30.27 -8.35 -1.08
C GLN A 192 29.61 -9.74 -1.03
N ASP A 193 29.15 -10.18 0.13
CA ASP A 193 28.45 -11.47 0.26
C ASP A 193 27.05 -11.34 -0.36
N PHE A 194 26.34 -10.27 -0.01
CA PHE A 194 24.99 -9.95 -0.50
C PHE A 194 24.90 -9.89 -2.04
N LEU A 195 25.90 -9.32 -2.72
CA LEU A 195 25.98 -9.32 -4.19
C LEU A 195 26.16 -10.72 -4.82
N THR A 196 26.69 -11.68 -4.06
CA THR A 196 26.96 -13.05 -4.53
C THR A 196 25.92 -14.08 -4.08
N MET A 197 25.08 -13.73 -3.11
CA MET A 197 23.97 -14.57 -2.66
C MET A 197 22.89 -14.67 -3.73
N SER A 198 22.19 -15.81 -3.78
CA SER A 198 20.99 -15.95 -4.60
C SER A 198 19.82 -15.15 -4.01
N ALA A 199 18.85 -14.79 -4.85
CA ALA A 199 17.60 -14.16 -4.40
C ALA A 199 16.87 -15.01 -3.35
N SER A 200 16.93 -16.35 -3.45
CA SER A 200 16.34 -17.26 -2.47
C SER A 200 17.10 -17.22 -1.13
N ASP A 201 18.43 -17.20 -1.13
CA ASP A 201 19.21 -17.10 0.12
C ASP A 201 18.95 -15.77 0.86
N ILE A 202 18.77 -14.68 0.11
CA ILE A 202 18.44 -13.36 0.66
C ILE A 202 17.05 -13.38 1.28
N GLN A 203 16.04 -13.86 0.53
CA GLN A 203 14.65 -14.00 1.03
C GLN A 203 14.56 -14.94 2.24
N ASN A 204 15.32 -16.05 2.26
CA ASN A 204 15.41 -16.95 3.41
C ASN A 204 16.04 -16.29 4.64
N LYS A 205 17.05 -15.43 4.50
CA LYS A 205 17.59 -14.66 5.65
C LYS A 205 16.59 -13.64 6.18
N MET A 206 15.87 -12.95 5.27
CA MET A 206 14.83 -12.00 5.63
C MET A 206 13.56 -12.67 6.20
N ARG A 207 13.43 -14.00 6.16
CA ARG A 207 12.27 -14.69 6.74
C ARG A 207 12.12 -14.48 8.26
N HIS A 208 13.21 -14.24 8.98
CA HIS A 208 13.24 -14.32 10.45
C HIS A 208 13.88 -13.12 11.15
N LYS A 209 14.62 -12.26 10.42
CA LYS A 209 15.41 -11.16 11.00
C LYS A 209 15.40 -9.96 10.07
N GLN A 210 15.41 -8.76 10.65
CA GLN A 210 15.74 -7.53 9.92
C GLN A 210 17.21 -7.63 9.48
N VAL A 211 17.52 -7.36 8.22
CA VAL A 211 18.90 -7.55 7.71
C VAL A 211 19.58 -6.20 7.54
N VAL A 212 20.75 -6.02 8.16
CA VAL A 212 21.63 -4.86 7.90
C VAL A 212 22.79 -5.33 7.03
N VAL A 213 22.81 -4.87 5.78
CA VAL A 213 23.93 -5.02 4.86
C VAL A 213 24.92 -3.88 5.11
N THR A 214 26.20 -4.20 5.28
CA THR A 214 27.27 -3.21 5.57
C THR A 214 28.29 -3.12 4.45
N GLY A 215 28.94 -1.96 4.31
CA GLY A 215 30.00 -1.75 3.33
C GLY A 215 29.49 -1.53 1.91
N LEU A 216 28.28 -0.99 1.75
CA LEU A 216 27.78 -0.55 0.45
C LEU A 216 28.60 0.67 -0.03
N PRO A 217 28.89 0.79 -1.33
CA PRO A 217 29.47 2.00 -1.90
C PRO A 217 28.57 3.22 -1.68
N PHE A 218 29.15 4.32 -1.20
CA PHE A 218 28.49 5.61 -1.07
C PHE A 218 29.43 6.75 -1.46
N ASP A 219 28.89 7.95 -1.74
CA ASP A 219 29.72 9.13 -1.97
C ASP A 219 30.13 9.75 -0.63
N GLU A 220 31.36 9.45 -0.19
CA GLU A 220 31.98 10.05 1.01
C GLU A 220 32.02 11.58 1.01
N LYS A 221 31.80 12.23 -0.16
CA LYS A 221 31.76 13.69 -0.31
C LYS A 221 30.33 14.25 -0.24
N MET A 222 29.32 13.40 -0.13
CA MET A 222 27.94 13.87 0.08
C MET A 222 27.81 14.42 1.50
N GLN A 223 27.16 15.58 1.62
CA GLN A 223 26.94 16.28 2.88
C GLN A 223 25.48 16.71 2.98
N PHE A 224 25.06 17.12 4.19
CA PHE A 224 23.76 17.76 4.38
C PHE A 224 23.84 19.22 3.90
N ASP A 225 23.91 19.38 2.58
CA ASP A 225 23.97 20.67 1.90
C ASP A 225 22.95 20.71 0.74
N ALA A 226 22.84 21.84 0.06
CA ALA A 226 21.91 22.01 -1.07
C ALA A 226 22.16 21.00 -2.22
N LYS A 227 23.40 20.54 -2.41
CA LYS A 227 23.73 19.56 -3.45
C LYS A 227 23.27 18.16 -3.01
N GLY A 228 23.50 17.78 -1.76
CA GLY A 228 23.03 16.54 -1.15
C GLY A 228 21.50 16.45 -1.16
N LEU A 229 20.81 17.49 -0.69
CA LEU A 229 19.34 17.53 -0.65
C LEU A 229 18.70 17.44 -2.05
N CYS A 230 19.31 18.08 -3.06
CA CYS A 230 18.89 17.90 -4.46
C CYS A 230 19.03 16.46 -4.98
N THR A 231 19.76 15.55 -4.33
CA THR A 231 19.82 14.14 -4.77
C THR A 231 18.56 13.33 -4.45
N VAL A 232 17.72 13.82 -3.54
CA VAL A 232 16.46 13.17 -3.13
C VAL A 232 15.20 13.92 -3.60
N VAL A 233 15.25 15.23 -3.88
CA VAL A 233 14.08 16.02 -4.33
C VAL A 233 14.30 16.80 -5.63
N GLY A 234 15.50 16.80 -6.19
CA GLY A 234 15.82 17.48 -7.46
C GLY A 234 15.89 19.02 -7.41
N SER A 235 15.17 19.70 -6.50
CA SER A 235 15.20 21.16 -6.34
C SER A 235 15.08 21.60 -4.88
N MET A 236 15.85 22.62 -4.50
CA MET A 236 15.73 23.30 -3.20
C MET A 236 14.41 24.08 -3.02
N THR A 237 13.75 24.43 -4.12
CA THR A 237 12.44 25.12 -4.12
C THR A 237 11.27 24.14 -4.32
N ALA A 238 11.52 22.82 -4.27
CA ALA A 238 10.43 21.86 -4.27
C ALA A 238 9.60 22.03 -2.99
N GLN A 239 8.28 22.13 -3.15
CA GLN A 239 7.34 22.11 -2.05
C GLN A 239 7.15 20.67 -1.57
N ILE A 240 7.28 20.46 -0.27
CA ILE A 240 7.29 19.15 0.37
C ILE A 240 6.51 19.18 1.69
N SER A 241 5.97 18.03 2.09
CA SER A 241 5.44 17.83 3.44
C SER A 241 6.58 17.67 4.44
N ILE A 242 6.55 18.46 5.51
CA ILE A 242 7.57 18.48 6.57
C ILE A 242 6.88 18.23 7.91
N THR A 243 7.38 17.25 8.68
CA THR A 243 7.02 17.14 10.10
C THR A 243 7.80 18.19 10.89
N ASP A 244 7.08 19.15 11.48
CA ASP A 244 7.64 20.19 12.36
C ASP A 244 7.47 19.78 13.83
N PHE A 245 8.57 19.44 14.48
CA PHE A 245 8.56 18.99 15.88
C PHE A 245 8.40 20.13 16.90
N SER A 246 8.35 21.39 16.46
CA SER A 246 8.08 22.55 17.33
C SER A 246 6.60 22.86 17.52
N VAL A 247 5.73 22.21 16.74
CA VAL A 247 4.28 22.39 16.77
C VAL A 247 3.61 21.03 17.04
N ILE A 248 2.76 21.00 18.06
CA ILE A 248 1.90 19.85 18.37
C ILE A 248 0.49 20.14 17.83
N ASN A 249 -0.10 19.16 17.15
CA ASN A 249 -1.48 19.25 16.66
C ASN A 249 -2.48 19.36 17.83
N PRO A 250 -3.24 20.46 17.97
CA PRO A 250 -4.18 20.65 19.07
C PRO A 250 -5.26 19.57 19.09
N GLY A 251 -5.42 18.89 20.23
CA GLY A 251 -6.42 17.82 20.39
C GLY A 251 -5.99 16.43 19.91
N THR A 252 -4.71 16.26 19.53
CA THR A 252 -4.09 14.93 19.33
C THR A 252 -3.26 14.53 20.56
N ASP A 253 -2.87 13.26 20.64
CA ASP A 253 -1.96 12.72 21.67
C ASP A 253 -0.50 13.17 21.44
N CYS A 254 -0.29 14.48 21.50
CA CYS A 254 0.97 15.18 21.26
C CYS A 254 1.67 14.86 19.92
N VAL A 255 0.94 14.53 18.86
CA VAL A 255 1.56 14.23 17.56
C VAL A 255 2.12 15.53 16.93
N PRO A 256 3.37 15.54 16.43
CA PRO A 256 3.94 16.72 15.76
C PRO A 256 3.18 17.04 14.47
N SER A 257 3.06 18.33 14.15
CA SER A 257 2.33 18.79 12.97
C SER A 257 3.06 18.45 11.68
N VAL A 258 2.32 18.00 10.66
CA VAL A 258 2.80 17.96 9.27
C VAL A 258 2.36 19.25 8.60
N VAL A 259 3.30 19.97 8.01
CA VAL A 259 3.10 21.28 7.37
C VAL A 259 3.67 21.28 5.95
N SER A 260 3.21 22.22 5.13
CA SER A 260 3.77 22.48 3.81
C SER A 260 4.96 23.42 3.91
N GLY A 261 6.10 23.04 3.33
CA GLY A 261 7.34 23.82 3.32
C GLY A 261 8.15 23.59 2.05
N HIS A 262 9.38 24.08 2.03
CA HIS A 262 10.35 23.89 0.94
C HIS A 262 11.56 23.07 1.42
N VAL A 263 12.22 22.37 0.50
CA VAL A 263 13.47 21.64 0.79
C VAL A 263 14.56 22.56 1.38
N ASN A 264 14.60 23.83 0.98
CA ASN A 264 15.49 24.83 1.55
C ASN A 264 15.25 25.11 3.04
N ASP A 265 14.03 24.91 3.56
CA ASP A 265 13.72 25.12 4.97
C ASP A 265 14.45 24.11 5.87
N LEU A 266 14.68 22.88 5.37
CA LEU A 266 15.51 21.89 6.08
C LEU A 266 16.95 22.42 6.23
N LEU A 267 17.54 22.95 5.16
CA LEU A 267 18.90 23.47 5.17
C LEU A 267 19.04 24.73 6.06
N GLU A 268 18.05 25.63 6.02
CA GLU A 268 18.01 26.80 6.92
C GLU A 268 17.92 26.40 8.40
N ASN A 269 17.25 25.30 8.72
CA ASN A 269 17.03 24.84 10.10
C ASN A 269 18.07 23.84 10.63
N ALA A 270 19.00 23.37 9.81
CA ALA A 270 20.04 22.40 10.22
C ALA A 270 21.00 22.91 11.32
N SER A 271 20.94 24.19 11.69
CA SER A 271 21.66 24.71 12.85
C SER A 271 21.11 24.16 14.18
N SER A 272 21.99 24.02 15.19
CA SER A 272 21.63 23.41 16.49
C SER A 272 20.68 24.25 17.36
N THR A 273 20.24 25.43 16.90
CA THR A 273 19.37 26.33 17.66
C THR A 273 18.00 26.55 17.01
N SER A 274 17.74 25.97 15.84
CA SER A 274 16.49 26.19 15.08
C SER A 274 15.47 25.06 15.28
N LYS A 275 14.44 24.98 14.43
CA LYS A 275 13.47 23.88 14.45
C LYS A 275 14.10 22.51 14.16
N ILE A 276 13.51 21.46 14.70
CA ILE A 276 13.76 20.06 14.33
C ILE A 276 12.72 19.69 13.27
N LEU A 277 13.17 19.40 12.04
CA LEU A 277 12.32 19.19 10.87
C LEU A 277 12.63 17.86 10.18
N ASN A 278 11.62 17.21 9.58
CA ASN A 278 11.77 15.90 8.92
C ASN A 278 10.92 15.81 7.65
N GLY A 279 11.55 15.68 6.48
CA GLY A 279 10.91 15.27 5.23
C GLY A 279 11.00 13.75 5.08
N LEU A 280 9.87 13.06 5.24
CA LEU A 280 9.79 11.59 5.31
C LEU A 280 9.42 10.90 3.99
N ASP A 281 8.72 11.60 3.10
CA ASP A 281 8.21 11.05 1.85
C ASP A 281 8.58 12.02 0.71
N LEU A 282 9.68 11.72 0.02
CA LEU A 282 10.23 12.53 -1.07
C LEU A 282 10.28 11.62 -2.32
N PRO A 283 9.20 11.52 -3.12
CA PRO A 283 9.08 10.52 -4.18
C PRO A 283 10.21 10.59 -5.22
N MET A 284 10.85 9.44 -5.47
CA MET A 284 12.00 9.34 -6.38
C MET A 284 11.61 8.77 -7.76
N TRP A 285 12.16 9.38 -8.81
CA TRP A 285 11.90 9.00 -10.20
C TRP A 285 12.80 7.87 -10.71
N SER A 286 13.83 7.50 -9.94
CA SER A 286 14.83 6.49 -10.31
C SER A 286 15.07 5.53 -9.15
N SER A 287 14.80 4.25 -9.37
CA SER A 287 15.18 3.17 -8.47
C SER A 287 16.65 2.79 -8.65
N TYR A 288 17.34 2.50 -7.55
CA TYR A 288 18.59 1.74 -7.57
C TYR A 288 18.30 0.28 -7.16
N ARG A 289 17.79 -0.53 -8.11
CA ARG A 289 17.59 -1.97 -7.85
C ARG A 289 18.93 -2.72 -7.86
N PRO A 290 19.24 -3.50 -6.83
CA PRO A 290 20.44 -4.33 -6.81
C PRO A 290 20.32 -5.48 -7.83
N SER A 291 21.46 -5.90 -8.39
CA SER A 291 21.49 -6.90 -9.47
C SER A 291 21.05 -8.31 -9.05
N ASN A 292 20.90 -8.56 -7.75
CA ASN A 292 20.47 -9.85 -7.19
C ASN A 292 18.94 -10.00 -7.06
N ASN A 293 18.14 -8.99 -7.46
CA ASN A 293 16.69 -9.05 -7.65
C ASN A 293 15.92 -9.92 -6.64
N TYR A 294 16.01 -9.66 -5.33
CA TYR A 294 15.20 -10.39 -4.32
C TYR A 294 13.73 -9.87 -4.22
N GLU A 295 13.42 -8.75 -4.90
CA GLU A 295 12.13 -8.06 -4.89
C GLU A 295 11.13 -8.76 -5.83
N THR A 296 10.10 -9.39 -5.27
CA THR A 296 9.15 -10.23 -6.05
C THR A 296 8.24 -9.39 -6.92
N ASP A 297 7.76 -8.25 -6.46
CA ASP A 297 6.93 -7.34 -7.24
C ASP A 297 7.64 -6.83 -8.50
N GLY A 298 8.93 -6.51 -8.42
CA GLY A 298 9.76 -6.12 -9.55
C GLY A 298 9.88 -7.24 -10.59
N VAL A 299 10.13 -8.47 -10.16
CA VAL A 299 10.20 -9.65 -11.05
C VAL A 299 8.83 -9.97 -11.64
N ALA A 300 7.79 -10.01 -10.82
CA ALA A 300 6.41 -10.22 -11.25
C ALA A 300 5.93 -9.16 -12.25
N TRP A 301 6.31 -7.89 -12.07
CA TRP A 301 6.00 -6.84 -13.03
C TRP A 301 6.62 -7.12 -14.39
N ASN A 302 7.92 -7.43 -14.41
CA ASN A 302 8.68 -7.70 -15.63
C ASN A 302 8.16 -8.93 -16.38
N VAL A 303 7.96 -10.06 -15.69
CA VAL A 303 7.51 -11.33 -16.29
C VAL A 303 6.06 -11.24 -16.80
N THR A 304 5.19 -10.49 -16.12
CA THR A 304 3.78 -10.39 -16.53
C THR A 304 3.52 -9.33 -17.62
N CYS A 305 4.47 -8.42 -17.87
CA CYS A 305 4.36 -7.41 -18.94
C CYS A 305 4.29 -8.03 -20.34
N GLY A 306 3.33 -7.58 -21.15
CA GLY A 306 3.13 -8.10 -22.51
C GLY A 306 2.47 -9.48 -22.60
N THR A 307 2.10 -10.10 -21.47
CA THR A 307 1.19 -11.26 -21.48
C THR A 307 -0.18 -10.85 -22.03
N HIS A 308 -1.00 -11.82 -22.46
CA HIS A 308 -2.34 -11.56 -22.99
C HIS A 308 -3.31 -10.87 -22.00
N ARG A 309 -2.89 -10.71 -20.73
CA ARG A 309 -3.64 -10.07 -19.64
C ARG A 309 -3.22 -8.63 -19.37
N ILE A 310 -2.04 -8.22 -19.84
CA ILE A 310 -1.31 -7.03 -19.36
C ILE A 310 -0.71 -6.24 -20.54
N PRO A 311 -0.92 -4.91 -20.60
CA PRO A 311 -0.25 -4.05 -21.59
C PRO A 311 1.28 -4.12 -21.52
N LEU A 312 1.95 -4.16 -22.68
CA LEU A 312 3.41 -4.23 -22.79
C LEU A 312 4.16 -3.02 -22.18
N HIS A 313 3.50 -1.86 -22.10
CA HIS A 313 4.13 -0.58 -21.75
C HIS A 313 3.55 0.05 -20.47
N GLY A 314 3.08 -0.77 -19.51
CA GLY A 314 2.65 -0.27 -18.20
C GLY A 314 3.86 0.16 -17.34
N PRO A 315 3.96 1.42 -16.90
CA PRO A 315 5.05 1.88 -16.05
C PRO A 315 4.95 1.24 -14.66
N PHE A 316 6.08 0.79 -14.11
CA PHE A 316 6.17 0.42 -12.70
C PHE A 316 5.91 1.68 -11.84
N PRO A 317 5.17 1.59 -10.71
CA PRO A 317 4.90 2.72 -9.82
C PRO A 317 6.15 3.11 -8.99
N THR A 318 7.21 3.56 -9.66
CA THR A 318 8.51 3.84 -9.03
C THR A 318 8.40 4.89 -7.93
N GLN A 319 7.57 5.92 -8.11
CA GLN A 319 7.45 7.04 -7.18
C GLN A 319 6.78 6.66 -5.86
N ASP A 320 5.89 5.68 -5.88
CA ASP A 320 5.24 5.12 -4.68
C ASP A 320 6.10 4.08 -3.96
N CYS A 321 7.12 3.56 -4.66
CA CYS A 321 7.97 2.47 -4.17
C CYS A 321 9.40 2.92 -3.84
N GLU A 322 9.84 4.10 -4.28
CA GLU A 322 11.19 4.63 -4.05
C GLU A 322 11.07 6.06 -3.54
N TRP A 323 11.69 6.34 -2.40
CA TRP A 323 11.60 7.63 -1.74
C TRP A 323 12.95 8.06 -1.16
N GLY A 324 13.12 9.37 -1.06
CA GLY A 324 14.19 9.99 -0.29
C GLY A 324 13.71 10.41 1.09
N ILE A 325 14.63 10.50 2.04
CA ILE A 325 14.41 11.15 3.34
C ILE A 325 15.49 12.19 3.56
N ALA A 326 15.06 13.35 4.03
CA ALA A 326 15.92 14.41 4.55
C ALA A 326 15.39 14.85 5.92
N GLY A 327 16.10 14.48 6.98
CA GLY A 327 15.68 14.76 8.36
C GLY A 327 16.82 15.36 9.17
N LEU A 328 16.51 16.37 9.98
CA LEU A 328 17.49 17.04 10.81
C LEU A 328 17.90 16.19 12.02
N LYS A 329 19.00 16.60 12.66
CA LYS A 329 19.42 16.07 13.94
C LYS A 329 18.29 16.16 14.96
N HIS A 330 18.14 15.12 15.78
CA HIS A 330 17.14 14.98 16.83
C HIS A 330 15.69 14.71 16.38
N VAL A 331 15.41 14.48 15.09
CA VAL A 331 14.07 14.01 14.66
C VAL A 331 13.70 12.68 15.33
N LEU A 332 12.46 12.57 15.82
CA LEU A 332 11.92 11.37 16.45
C LEU A 332 10.70 10.86 15.67
N THR A 333 10.83 9.71 15.05
CA THR A 333 9.70 8.95 14.50
C THR A 333 9.21 7.99 15.59
N PHE A 334 8.00 8.23 16.08
CA PHE A 334 7.33 7.39 17.09
C PHE A 334 7.04 5.96 16.58
N LEU A 335 6.62 5.09 17.50
CA LEU A 335 6.34 3.68 17.21
C LEU A 335 5.21 3.54 16.19
N HIS A 336 5.47 2.80 15.12
CA HIS A 336 4.52 2.57 14.02
C HIS A 336 4.91 1.30 13.26
N ILE A 337 4.02 0.81 12.37
CA ILE A 337 4.38 -0.11 11.28
C ILE A 337 4.36 0.64 9.95
N ASP A 338 5.13 0.17 8.97
CA ASP A 338 4.97 0.61 7.59
C ASP A 338 3.66 0.08 7.01
N CYS A 339 3.04 0.87 6.14
CA CYS A 339 1.72 0.59 5.59
C CYS A 339 1.72 -0.51 4.51
N ASP A 340 0.53 -0.93 4.11
CA ASP A 340 0.27 -1.90 3.03
C ASP A 340 1.05 -3.23 3.12
N GLY A 341 1.58 -3.58 4.30
CA GLY A 341 2.33 -4.81 4.54
C GLY A 341 3.63 -4.91 3.73
N PHE A 342 4.24 -3.77 3.40
CA PHE A 342 5.49 -3.72 2.66
C PHE A 342 6.70 -4.23 3.46
N ASN A 343 7.71 -4.71 2.74
CA ASN A 343 9.09 -4.74 3.20
C ASN A 343 9.71 -3.38 2.89
N THR A 344 10.68 -2.94 3.67
CA THR A 344 11.31 -1.62 3.47
C THR A 344 12.82 -1.72 3.41
N ARG A 345 13.41 -1.27 2.29
CA ARG A 345 14.84 -1.00 2.17
C ARG A 345 15.11 0.42 2.68
N TYR A 346 16.18 0.63 3.45
CA TYR A 346 16.61 1.95 3.91
C TYR A 346 18.14 2.06 3.91
N GLY A 347 18.68 2.82 2.96
CA GLY A 347 20.12 3.07 2.79
C GLY A 347 20.51 4.47 3.25
N THR A 348 21.36 4.56 4.28
CA THR A 348 21.84 5.84 4.81
C THR A 348 22.96 6.39 3.91
N LYS A 349 22.87 7.66 3.50
CA LYS A 349 23.86 8.31 2.61
C LYS A 349 24.67 9.39 3.33
N VAL A 350 24.05 10.13 4.24
CA VAL A 350 24.67 11.13 5.12
C VAL A 350 24.12 10.96 6.54
N GLY A 351 24.95 11.24 7.56
CA GLY A 351 24.56 11.22 8.96
C GLY A 351 24.30 9.81 9.51
N ARG A 352 23.69 9.73 10.70
CA ARG A 352 23.35 8.46 11.37
C ARG A 352 21.92 8.50 11.92
N LYS A 353 21.21 7.37 11.84
CA LYS A 353 19.94 7.14 12.56
C LYS A 353 20.03 5.91 13.45
N LEU A 354 19.40 5.99 14.62
CA LEU A 354 19.08 4.85 15.46
C LEU A 354 17.72 4.30 15.02
N TRP A 355 17.67 3.02 14.69
CA TRP A 355 16.43 2.27 14.44
C TRP A 355 16.21 1.29 15.58
N ALA A 356 14.99 1.18 16.09
CA ALA A 356 14.64 0.28 17.18
C ALA A 356 13.41 -0.55 16.83
N PHE A 357 13.55 -1.88 16.83
CA PHE A 357 12.50 -2.82 16.44
C PHE A 357 11.90 -3.47 17.68
N LEU A 358 10.57 -3.47 17.74
CA LEU A 358 9.82 -4.09 18.82
C LEU A 358 9.99 -5.61 18.78
N ARG A 359 10.29 -6.21 19.94
CA ARG A 359 10.35 -7.67 20.10
C ARG A 359 9.36 -8.10 21.17
N PRO A 360 8.30 -8.86 20.82
CA PRO A 360 7.38 -9.41 21.81
C PRO A 360 8.11 -10.37 22.77
N GLN A 361 7.90 -10.20 24.08
CA GLN A 361 8.42 -11.09 25.13
C GLN A 361 7.41 -12.18 25.52
N ASP A 362 6.11 -11.87 25.41
CA ASP A 362 5.00 -12.70 25.87
C ASP A 362 4.44 -13.65 24.79
N SER A 363 3.47 -14.50 25.17
CA SER A 363 2.76 -15.41 24.25
C SER A 363 1.95 -14.71 23.15
N LYS A 364 1.71 -13.39 23.26
CA LYS A 364 1.03 -12.58 22.25
C LYS A 364 2.01 -12.20 21.13
N LYS A 365 1.86 -12.86 19.97
CA LYS A 365 2.62 -12.57 18.75
C LYS A 365 2.09 -11.31 18.05
N LEU A 366 2.90 -10.69 17.20
CA LEU A 366 2.49 -9.59 16.30
C LEU A 366 1.39 -9.98 15.31
N SER A 367 1.10 -11.28 15.14
CA SER A 367 -0.04 -11.77 14.37
C SER A 367 -1.37 -11.68 15.12
N SER A 368 -1.39 -11.37 16.42
CA SER A 368 -2.61 -11.29 17.20
C SER A 368 -3.25 -9.90 17.09
N ILE A 369 -4.57 -9.87 16.87
CA ILE A 369 -5.32 -8.62 16.85
C ILE A 369 -5.36 -7.94 18.22
N ASP A 370 -5.13 -8.70 19.30
CA ASP A 370 -5.17 -8.19 20.68
C ASP A 370 -3.82 -7.57 21.11
N PHE A 371 -2.77 -7.62 20.28
CA PHE A 371 -1.43 -7.09 20.62
C PHE A 371 -1.45 -5.55 20.71
N TYR A 372 -1.79 -4.87 19.61
CA TYR A 372 -1.89 -3.40 19.55
C TYR A 372 -3.11 -2.83 20.28
N MET A 373 -3.96 -3.70 20.83
CA MET A 373 -5.19 -3.35 21.54
C MET A 373 -5.05 -3.44 23.06
N ASP A 374 -3.90 -3.85 23.58
CA ASP A 374 -3.63 -3.99 25.00
C ASP A 374 -3.21 -2.64 25.61
N GLU A 375 -4.13 -1.88 26.23
CA GLU A 375 -3.84 -0.55 26.80
C GLU A 375 -2.90 -0.56 28.02
N ASP A 376 -2.75 -1.72 28.66
CA ASP A 376 -1.77 -1.92 29.73
C ASP A 376 -0.47 -2.50 29.17
N GLY A 377 -0.55 -3.33 28.12
CA GLY A 377 0.57 -4.06 27.50
C GLY A 377 1.29 -3.38 26.32
N PHE A 378 0.67 -2.40 25.66
CA PHE A 378 1.17 -1.73 24.47
C PHE A 378 1.04 -0.21 24.58
N SER A 379 2.06 0.53 24.14
CA SER A 379 2.00 1.99 23.98
C SER A 379 2.73 2.45 22.72
N LEU A 380 2.11 3.38 21.99
CA LEU A 380 2.75 4.11 20.88
C LEU A 380 3.71 5.20 21.36
N SER A 381 3.61 5.57 22.63
CA SER A 381 4.34 6.67 23.26
C SER A 381 4.83 6.25 24.64
N GLY A 382 6.15 6.18 24.81
CA GLY A 382 6.76 5.83 26.09
C GLY A 382 6.54 4.37 26.51
N LYS A 383 6.53 4.14 27.83
CA LYS A 383 6.58 2.80 28.46
C LYS A 383 5.18 2.30 28.86
N PRO A 384 4.76 1.09 28.44
CA PRO A 384 3.49 0.50 28.89
C PRO A 384 3.52 0.12 30.37
N LYS A 385 2.34 -0.11 30.97
CA LYS A 385 2.23 -0.42 32.41
C LYS A 385 2.65 -1.86 32.74
N ASP A 386 2.34 -2.79 31.85
CA ASP A 386 2.71 -4.20 31.90
C ASP A 386 3.61 -4.48 30.68
N ILE A 387 4.92 -4.55 30.88
CA ILE A 387 5.88 -4.59 29.76
C ILE A 387 5.78 -5.95 29.05
N LYS A 388 5.23 -5.96 27.82
CA LYS A 388 5.07 -7.18 26.99
C LYS A 388 6.08 -7.32 25.86
N TYR A 389 6.97 -6.35 25.73
CA TYR A 389 7.96 -6.26 24.66
C TYR A 389 9.16 -5.45 25.12
N ASP A 390 10.28 -5.64 24.43
CA ASP A 390 11.43 -4.73 24.48
C ASP A 390 11.75 -4.21 23.07
N PHE A 391 12.86 -3.46 22.96
CA PHE A 391 13.38 -3.01 21.68
C PHE A 391 14.80 -3.50 21.45
N GLU A 392 15.07 -4.04 20.26
CA GLU A 392 16.42 -4.25 19.77
C GLU A 392 16.78 -3.13 18.79
N ALA A 393 17.83 -2.37 19.13
CA ALA A 393 18.15 -1.12 18.45
C ALA A 393 19.56 -1.10 17.84
N VAL A 394 19.66 -0.52 16.65
CA VAL A 394 20.88 -0.47 15.83
C VAL A 394 21.07 0.91 15.20
N VAL A 395 22.31 1.40 15.22
CA VAL A 395 22.71 2.60 14.47
C VAL A 395 23.08 2.22 13.04
N LEU A 396 22.43 2.89 12.08
CA LEU A 396 22.79 2.88 10.67
C LEU A 396 23.63 4.12 10.35
N ARG A 397 24.69 3.91 9.55
CA ARG A 397 25.70 4.90 9.15
C ARG A 397 25.78 4.96 7.62
N PRO A 398 26.49 5.93 7.02
CA PRO A 398 26.72 5.93 5.58
C PRO A 398 27.40 4.63 5.13
N GLY A 399 26.84 3.97 4.13
CA GLY A 399 27.29 2.65 3.66
C GLY A 399 26.65 1.44 4.38
N ASP A 400 25.72 1.67 5.31
CA ASP A 400 24.81 0.64 5.84
C ASP A 400 23.43 0.74 5.14
N GLU A 401 22.83 -0.42 4.84
CA GLU A 401 21.48 -0.57 4.28
C GLU A 401 20.68 -1.58 5.10
N LEU A 402 19.49 -1.17 5.54
CA LEU A 402 18.54 -1.99 6.29
C LEU A 402 17.50 -2.58 5.33
N HIS A 403 17.19 -3.86 5.48
CA HIS A 403 16.01 -4.51 4.93
C HIS A 403 15.09 -4.90 6.09
N MET A 404 13.99 -4.18 6.21
CA MET A 404 12.96 -4.36 7.24
C MET A 404 11.82 -5.23 6.71
N LEU A 405 11.31 -6.10 7.58
CA LEU A 405 10.25 -7.06 7.28
C LEU A 405 8.84 -6.43 7.36
N PRO A 406 7.82 -7.00 6.72
CA PRO A 406 6.43 -6.58 6.90
C PRO A 406 5.98 -6.67 8.36
N ASN A 407 5.01 -5.84 8.74
CA ASN A 407 4.44 -5.79 10.09
C ASN A 407 5.48 -5.50 11.21
N SER A 408 6.64 -4.94 10.87
CA SER A 408 7.69 -4.59 11.84
C SER A 408 7.35 -3.29 12.58
N ALA A 409 6.88 -3.40 13.82
CA ALA A 409 6.69 -2.26 14.70
C ALA A 409 8.05 -1.66 15.12
N HIS A 410 8.27 -0.38 14.80
CA HIS A 410 9.57 0.25 15.01
C HIS A 410 9.46 1.77 15.27
N TRP A 411 10.48 2.33 15.90
CA TRP A 411 10.69 3.78 16.05
C TRP A 411 12.11 4.15 15.61
N VAL A 412 12.32 5.43 15.26
CA VAL A 412 13.56 5.90 14.64
C VAL A 412 13.98 7.27 15.20
N TYR A 413 15.27 7.45 15.48
CA TYR A 413 15.84 8.69 16.00
C TYR A 413 17.03 9.20 15.17
N GLY A 414 17.06 10.50 14.85
CA GLY A 414 18.16 11.15 14.13
C GLY A 414 19.32 11.55 15.04
N ILE A 415 20.49 10.90 14.90
CA ILE A 415 21.70 11.22 15.67
C ILE A 415 22.46 12.42 15.07
N ASP A 416 22.41 12.57 13.74
CA ASP A 416 22.92 13.71 12.97
C ASP A 416 21.85 14.19 11.99
N ASP A 417 22.13 15.24 11.21
CA ASP A 417 21.36 15.55 10.00
C ASP A 417 21.59 14.45 8.95
N VAL A 418 20.51 13.91 8.40
CA VAL A 418 20.52 12.68 7.58
C VAL A 418 19.88 12.89 6.22
N ILE A 419 20.60 12.45 5.19
CA ILE A 419 20.05 12.13 3.87
C ILE A 419 20.09 10.62 3.71
N ALA A 420 18.95 10.05 3.32
CA ALA A 420 18.80 8.63 3.06
C ALA A 420 17.89 8.39 1.86
N GLN A 421 17.95 7.16 1.34
CA GLN A 421 17.07 6.67 0.28
C GLN A 421 16.46 5.37 0.77
N GLY A 422 15.18 5.16 0.49
CA GLY A 422 14.48 3.93 0.84
C GLY A 422 13.56 3.47 -0.27
N SER A 423 13.09 2.24 -0.14
CA SER A 423 12.13 1.67 -1.06
C SER A 423 11.19 0.69 -0.37
N HIS A 424 9.98 0.58 -0.87
CA HIS A 424 9.01 -0.42 -0.48
C HIS A 424 8.95 -1.55 -1.51
N TYR A 425 8.87 -2.79 -1.04
CA TYR A 425 8.76 -3.97 -1.92
C TYR A 425 8.02 -5.13 -1.26
N TYR A 426 7.59 -6.09 -2.07
CA TYR A 426 7.02 -7.36 -1.63
C TYR A 426 7.96 -8.54 -1.91
N SER A 427 7.93 -9.55 -1.02
CA SER A 427 8.61 -10.84 -1.19
C SER A 427 7.62 -11.99 -1.03
N SER A 428 7.68 -12.97 -1.93
CA SER A 428 6.87 -14.19 -1.86
C SER A 428 7.03 -14.98 -0.56
N TYR A 429 8.17 -14.86 0.12
CA TYR A 429 8.53 -15.61 1.33
C TYR A 429 7.97 -14.97 2.61
N LEU A 430 7.22 -13.87 2.48
CA LEU A 430 6.72 -13.04 3.59
C LEU A 430 5.24 -12.64 3.39
N MET A 431 4.49 -13.35 2.55
CA MET A 431 3.10 -12.99 2.21
C MET A 431 2.11 -13.13 3.38
N GLN A 432 2.43 -13.91 4.41
CA GLN A 432 1.59 -14.00 5.62
C GLN A 432 1.80 -12.77 6.51
N GLU A 433 3.05 -12.32 6.61
CA GLU A 433 3.49 -11.16 7.36
C GLU A 433 3.00 -9.87 6.68
N THR A 434 3.02 -9.84 5.33
CA THR A 434 2.31 -8.83 4.53
C THR A 434 0.80 -8.83 4.82
N LEU A 435 0.13 -9.98 4.89
CA LEU A 435 -1.30 -10.05 5.23
C LEU A 435 -1.59 -9.45 6.61
N GLN A 436 -0.78 -9.80 7.61
CA GLN A 436 -0.89 -9.22 8.96
C GLN A 436 -0.73 -7.70 8.89
N GLY A 437 0.36 -7.21 8.29
CA GLY A 437 0.66 -5.78 8.17
C GLY A 437 -0.46 -5.00 7.49
N VAL A 438 -1.01 -5.49 6.37
CA VAL A 438 -2.17 -4.87 5.69
C VAL A 438 -3.39 -4.80 6.61
N VAL A 439 -3.70 -5.86 7.37
CA VAL A 439 -4.87 -5.87 8.25
C VAL A 439 -4.68 -4.95 9.46
N HIS A 440 -3.51 -4.94 10.10
CA HIS A 440 -3.23 -3.99 11.20
C HIS A 440 -3.26 -2.54 10.70
N ALA A 441 -2.64 -2.25 9.55
CA ALA A 441 -2.66 -0.94 8.90
C ALA A 441 -4.08 -0.51 8.54
N PHE A 442 -4.90 -1.39 7.97
CA PHE A 442 -6.28 -1.05 7.60
C PHE A 442 -7.18 -0.78 8.82
N VAL A 443 -7.09 -1.61 9.87
CA VAL A 443 -7.98 -1.47 11.04
C VAL A 443 -7.60 -0.26 11.90
N LEU A 444 -6.30 -0.01 12.11
CA LEU A 444 -5.80 1.03 13.01
C LEU A 444 -5.32 2.31 12.31
N ASN A 445 -4.99 2.27 11.01
CA ASN A 445 -4.63 3.40 10.16
C ASN A 445 -3.85 4.51 10.91
N LYS A 446 -4.44 5.70 11.12
CA LYS A 446 -3.83 6.86 11.78
C LYS A 446 -3.29 6.62 13.20
N PHE A 447 -3.68 5.54 13.86
CA PHE A 447 -3.13 5.12 15.16
C PHE A 447 -1.80 4.37 15.00
N LEU A 448 -1.63 3.50 13.99
CA LEU A 448 -0.46 2.61 13.88
C LEU A 448 0.42 2.86 12.64
N THR A 449 -0.05 3.59 11.63
CA THR A 449 0.60 3.82 10.34
C THR A 449 0.54 5.29 9.92
N LYS A 450 1.42 5.70 8.98
CA LYS A 450 1.58 7.11 8.59
C LYS A 450 1.10 7.48 7.18
N THR A 451 1.09 6.53 6.26
CA THR A 451 0.79 6.73 4.83
C THR A 451 -0.05 5.57 4.29
N GLU A 452 -0.57 5.70 3.07
CA GLU A 452 -1.12 4.60 2.27
C GLU A 452 -0.67 4.77 0.82
N HIS A 453 -0.31 3.70 0.12
CA HIS A 453 0.19 3.79 -1.26
C HIS A 453 -0.75 3.03 -2.20
N ILE A 454 -1.69 3.72 -2.87
CA ILE A 454 -2.68 3.07 -3.74
C ILE A 454 -2.08 2.04 -4.73
N PRO A 455 -0.89 2.27 -5.34
CA PRO A 455 -0.25 1.29 -6.21
C PRO A 455 0.24 -0.02 -5.57
N SER A 456 0.34 -0.11 -4.23
CA SER A 456 0.62 -1.37 -3.51
C SER A 456 -0.33 -2.49 -3.93
N ARG A 457 -1.62 -2.15 -4.04
CA ARG A 457 -2.72 -3.00 -4.50
C ARG A 457 -2.50 -3.47 -5.94
N HIS A 458 -1.85 -2.69 -6.79
CA HIS A 458 -1.51 -3.09 -8.15
C HIS A 458 -0.33 -4.08 -8.18
N LEU A 459 0.67 -3.90 -7.32
CA LEU A 459 1.81 -4.82 -7.19
C LEU A 459 1.36 -6.21 -6.73
N LEU A 460 0.56 -6.29 -5.66
CA LEU A 460 0.02 -7.57 -5.16
C LEU A 460 -0.79 -8.30 -6.25
N ARG A 461 -1.61 -7.59 -7.03
CA ARG A 461 -2.34 -8.17 -8.18
C ARG A 461 -1.38 -8.71 -9.25
N ARG A 462 -0.24 -8.06 -9.50
CA ARG A 462 0.79 -8.57 -10.43
C ARG A 462 1.48 -9.82 -9.91
N ILE A 463 1.78 -9.90 -8.61
CA ILE A 463 2.34 -11.12 -8.00
C ILE A 463 1.37 -12.29 -8.15
N LEU A 464 0.06 -12.06 -8.01
CA LEU A 464 -0.94 -13.11 -8.23
C LEU A 464 -0.96 -13.59 -9.70
N ILE A 465 -0.90 -12.68 -10.67
CA ILE A 465 -0.80 -13.03 -12.10
C ILE A 465 0.50 -13.78 -12.38
N PHE A 466 1.60 -13.40 -11.73
CA PHE A 466 2.88 -14.08 -11.82
C PHE A 466 2.81 -15.52 -11.28
N TYR A 467 2.15 -15.75 -10.14
CA TYR A 467 1.89 -17.10 -9.62
C TYR A 467 1.02 -17.93 -10.58
N GLN A 468 -0.04 -17.35 -11.16
CA GLN A 468 -0.88 -17.99 -12.18
C GLN A 468 -0.04 -18.44 -13.40
N VAL A 469 0.84 -17.55 -13.90
CA VAL A 469 1.70 -17.82 -15.06
C VAL A 469 2.75 -18.90 -14.76
N GLY A 470 3.40 -18.84 -13.59
CA GLY A 470 4.40 -19.82 -13.18
C GLY A 470 3.81 -21.18 -12.82
N LEU A 471 2.96 -21.23 -11.80
CA LEU A 471 2.53 -22.46 -11.13
C LEU A 471 1.47 -23.25 -11.90
N ILE A 472 0.55 -22.57 -12.58
CA ILE A 472 -0.59 -23.22 -13.28
C ILE A 472 -0.32 -23.30 -14.78
N GLU A 473 0.09 -22.20 -15.41
CA GLU A 473 0.30 -22.17 -16.86
C GLU A 473 1.63 -22.80 -17.29
N GLY A 474 2.62 -22.91 -16.39
CA GLY A 474 3.96 -23.37 -16.72
C GLY A 474 4.67 -22.46 -17.71
N GLY A 475 4.39 -21.15 -17.64
CA GLY A 475 4.99 -20.11 -18.48
C GLY A 475 6.35 -19.62 -17.99
N ILE A 476 6.82 -20.15 -16.86
CA ILE A 476 8.14 -19.93 -16.27
C ILE A 476 8.76 -21.33 -16.11
N SER A 477 9.96 -21.55 -16.62
CA SER A 477 10.68 -22.82 -16.47
C SER A 477 11.60 -22.80 -15.24
N ASP A 478 11.99 -23.98 -14.75
CA ASP A 478 12.82 -24.10 -13.55
C ASP A 478 14.20 -23.43 -13.68
N ASP A 479 14.70 -23.27 -14.91
CA ASP A 479 15.94 -22.56 -15.25
C ASP A 479 15.78 -21.05 -15.47
N ASP A 480 14.55 -20.52 -15.49
CA ASP A 480 14.31 -19.07 -15.52
C ASP A 480 14.66 -18.45 -14.16
N PRO A 481 15.48 -17.38 -14.07
CA PRO A 481 15.79 -16.71 -12.82
C PRO A 481 14.57 -16.24 -12.02
N ALA A 482 13.42 -16.04 -12.65
CA ALA A 482 12.18 -15.70 -11.95
C ALA A 482 11.59 -16.86 -11.13
N SER A 483 11.94 -18.11 -11.42
CA SER A 483 11.40 -19.31 -10.74
C SER A 483 11.60 -19.26 -9.22
N VAL A 484 12.72 -18.68 -8.75
CA VAL A 484 13.06 -18.56 -7.31
C VAL A 484 12.11 -17.64 -6.52
N HIS A 485 11.29 -16.85 -7.22
CA HIS A 485 10.22 -16.02 -6.64
C HIS A 485 8.87 -16.71 -6.60
N LEU A 486 8.71 -17.87 -7.23
CA LEU A 486 7.49 -18.66 -7.07
C LEU A 486 7.53 -19.32 -5.67
N PRO A 487 6.42 -19.30 -4.90
CA PRO A 487 6.36 -20.01 -3.64
C PRO A 487 6.56 -21.51 -3.86
N ASN A 488 7.35 -22.16 -3.01
CA ASN A 488 7.59 -23.60 -3.14
C ASN A 488 6.33 -24.39 -2.75
N ILE A 489 5.61 -24.89 -3.76
CA ILE A 489 4.36 -25.63 -3.62
C ILE A 489 4.51 -27.02 -2.97
N GLU A 490 5.73 -27.55 -2.87
CA GLU A 490 6.02 -28.77 -2.12
C GLU A 490 6.05 -28.53 -0.59
N THR A 491 6.04 -27.26 -0.17
CA THR A 491 6.10 -26.87 1.25
C THR A 491 4.80 -26.24 1.71
N MET A 492 4.40 -26.55 2.95
CA MET A 492 3.21 -25.97 3.57
C MET A 492 3.31 -24.44 3.67
N GLU A 493 4.53 -23.91 3.88
CA GLU A 493 4.81 -22.47 3.93
C GLU A 493 4.65 -21.78 2.56
N GLY A 494 5.20 -22.34 1.48
CA GLY A 494 5.01 -21.79 0.13
C GLY A 494 3.54 -21.78 -0.28
N VAL A 495 2.79 -22.83 0.05
CA VAL A 495 1.34 -22.89 -0.21
C VAL A 495 0.57 -21.90 0.67
N LEU A 496 0.95 -21.72 1.95
CA LEU A 496 0.39 -20.69 2.81
C LEU A 496 0.60 -19.29 2.23
N HIS A 497 1.77 -18.99 1.65
CA HIS A 497 2.01 -17.69 1.00
C HIS A 497 1.11 -17.47 -0.24
N ILE A 498 0.78 -18.51 -1.00
CA ILE A 498 -0.21 -18.45 -2.08
C ILE A 498 -1.60 -18.14 -1.52
N ILE A 499 -2.00 -18.84 -0.44
CA ILE A 499 -3.30 -18.64 0.22
C ILE A 499 -3.41 -17.21 0.77
N CYS A 500 -2.40 -16.71 1.50
CA CYS A 500 -2.37 -15.35 2.04
C CYS A 500 -2.51 -14.29 0.94
N LEU A 501 -1.77 -14.42 -0.17
CA LEU A 501 -1.91 -13.50 -1.30
C LEU A 501 -3.32 -13.58 -1.93
N ALA A 502 -3.85 -14.78 -2.14
CA ALA A 502 -5.19 -14.95 -2.69
C ALA A 502 -6.27 -14.33 -1.78
N VAL A 503 -6.17 -14.53 -0.46
CA VAL A 503 -7.04 -13.89 0.55
C VAL A 503 -6.98 -12.37 0.45
N LEU A 504 -5.77 -11.77 0.43
CA LEU A 504 -5.58 -10.32 0.27
C LEU A 504 -6.24 -9.80 -1.02
N ILE A 505 -6.08 -10.49 -2.14
CA ILE A 505 -6.67 -10.06 -3.42
C ILE A 505 -8.19 -10.19 -3.43
N ILE A 506 -8.75 -11.25 -2.85
CA ILE A 506 -10.22 -11.39 -2.73
C ILE A 506 -10.79 -10.26 -1.87
N LEU A 507 -10.11 -9.95 -0.76
CA LEU A 507 -10.39 -8.84 0.15
C LEU A 507 -10.04 -7.45 -0.41
N GLY A 508 -9.56 -7.33 -1.65
CA GLY A 508 -9.05 -6.08 -2.19
C GLY A 508 -9.99 -4.87 -2.05
N ASN A 509 -11.31 -5.04 -2.28
CA ASN A 509 -12.29 -3.97 -2.03
C ASN A 509 -12.48 -3.73 -0.52
N VAL A 510 -12.50 -4.79 0.29
CA VAL A 510 -12.76 -4.71 1.74
C VAL A 510 -11.66 -3.93 2.46
N LEU A 511 -10.42 -4.05 1.99
CA LEU A 511 -9.21 -3.42 2.52
C LEU A 511 -8.81 -2.13 1.75
N ASP A 512 -9.75 -1.53 1.01
CA ASP A 512 -9.59 -0.24 0.33
C ASP A 512 -10.47 0.81 1.00
N PHE A 513 -9.89 1.89 1.54
CA PHE A 513 -10.63 2.97 2.21
C PHE A 513 -11.65 3.64 1.29
N ARG A 514 -11.40 3.64 -0.02
CA ARG A 514 -12.29 4.21 -1.03
C ARG A 514 -13.61 3.44 -1.15
N THR A 515 -13.65 2.20 -0.67
CA THR A 515 -14.91 1.43 -0.52
C THR A 515 -15.89 2.07 0.46
N TYR A 516 -15.38 2.77 1.48
CA TYR A 516 -16.14 3.36 2.58
C TYR A 516 -16.35 4.87 2.43
N SER A 517 -15.81 5.47 1.36
CA SER A 517 -15.94 6.89 1.02
C SER A 517 -16.90 7.07 -0.17
N THR A 518 -17.71 8.12 -0.15
CA THR A 518 -18.58 8.44 -1.28
C THR A 518 -17.79 9.06 -2.46
N PRO A 519 -18.31 9.04 -3.69
CA PRO A 519 -17.59 9.51 -4.87
C PRO A 519 -17.17 10.97 -4.75
N ASN A 520 -15.90 11.30 -5.06
CA ASN A 520 -15.32 12.65 -4.96
C ASN A 520 -15.44 13.29 -3.56
N GLN A 521 -15.54 12.50 -2.49
CA GLN A 521 -15.51 13.01 -1.11
C GLN A 521 -14.05 13.23 -0.67
N GLY A 522 -13.71 14.45 -0.26
CA GLY A 522 -12.42 14.74 0.37
C GLY A 522 -12.24 14.03 1.72
N GLU A 523 -11.10 14.27 2.35
CA GLU A 523 -10.80 13.62 3.64
C GLU A 523 -11.76 14.12 4.74
N ASP A 524 -11.84 15.44 4.92
CA ASP A 524 -12.66 16.11 5.93
C ASP A 524 -14.10 16.45 5.47
N ASP A 525 -14.45 16.14 4.22
CA ASP A 525 -15.74 16.51 3.65
C ASP A 525 -16.89 15.64 4.16
N GLU A 526 -18.01 16.28 4.47
CA GLU A 526 -19.30 15.61 4.69
C GLU A 526 -19.95 15.21 3.37
N ALA A 527 -20.42 13.96 3.27
CA ALA A 527 -21.09 13.49 2.07
C ALA A 527 -22.39 14.27 1.79
N SER A 528 -22.66 14.57 0.52
CA SER A 528 -23.96 15.12 0.11
C SER A 528 -25.07 14.05 0.16
N PRO A 529 -26.36 14.45 0.23
CA PRO A 529 -27.48 13.51 0.13
C PRO A 529 -27.45 12.67 -1.16
N THR A 530 -26.98 13.24 -2.28
CA THR A 530 -26.87 12.55 -3.56
C THR A 530 -25.76 11.49 -3.53
N GLN A 531 -24.58 11.84 -3.03
CA GLN A 531 -23.45 10.92 -2.82
C GLN A 531 -23.85 9.71 -1.95
N ARG A 532 -24.51 9.94 -0.81
CA ARG A 532 -25.04 8.86 0.04
C ARG A 532 -26.05 7.98 -0.71
N THR A 533 -26.99 8.59 -1.43
CA THR A 533 -28.00 7.83 -2.20
C THR A 533 -27.35 6.94 -3.28
N LEU A 534 -26.33 7.44 -3.98
CA LEU A 534 -25.61 6.67 -5.00
C LEU A 534 -24.84 5.49 -4.39
N MET A 535 -24.20 5.69 -3.24
CA MET A 535 -23.52 4.63 -2.50
C MET A 535 -24.52 3.58 -1.96
N ASP A 536 -25.60 4.00 -1.30
CA ASP A 536 -26.57 3.09 -0.70
C ASP A 536 -27.35 2.25 -1.75
N THR A 537 -27.69 2.85 -2.90
CA THR A 537 -28.54 2.18 -3.91
C THR A 537 -27.75 1.46 -4.99
N GLY A 538 -26.58 2.00 -5.39
CA GLY A 538 -25.78 1.50 -6.49
C GLY A 538 -24.39 0.99 -6.09
N ASP A 539 -23.99 1.07 -4.82
CA ASP A 539 -22.60 0.83 -4.37
C ASP A 539 -21.57 1.74 -5.06
N ILE A 540 -22.00 2.90 -5.55
CA ILE A 540 -21.13 3.90 -6.19
C ILE A 540 -20.36 4.62 -5.09
N ASN A 541 -19.10 4.23 -4.92
CA ASN A 541 -18.16 4.75 -3.93
C ASN A 541 -16.93 5.37 -4.61
N ALA A 542 -15.90 5.72 -3.86
CA ALA A 542 -14.71 6.38 -4.39
C ALA A 542 -13.77 5.47 -5.22
N ILE A 543 -14.11 4.19 -5.47
CA ILE A 543 -13.34 3.31 -6.36
C ILE A 543 -13.80 3.50 -7.82
N PRO A 544 -12.90 3.91 -8.73
CA PRO A 544 -13.20 4.08 -10.14
C PRO A 544 -13.58 2.78 -10.88
N ASN A 545 -14.33 2.91 -11.98
CA ASN A 545 -14.89 1.78 -12.73
C ASN A 545 -13.83 0.84 -13.34
N ASN A 546 -12.71 1.39 -13.84
CA ASN A 546 -11.56 0.60 -14.31
C ASN A 546 -10.91 -0.22 -13.18
N GLU A 547 -10.79 0.35 -11.98
CA GLU A 547 -10.31 -0.37 -10.81
C GLU A 547 -11.30 -1.43 -10.33
N ARG A 548 -12.61 -1.14 -10.31
CA ARG A 548 -13.67 -2.14 -10.04
C ARG A 548 -13.56 -3.38 -10.92
N ILE A 549 -13.39 -3.19 -12.23
CA ILE A 549 -13.18 -4.29 -13.18
C ILE A 549 -11.89 -5.05 -12.85
N THR A 550 -10.81 -4.33 -12.51
CA THR A 550 -9.52 -4.92 -12.14
C THR A 550 -9.63 -5.75 -10.85
N TYR A 551 -10.37 -5.29 -9.85
CA TYR A 551 -10.67 -6.04 -8.63
C TYR A 551 -11.47 -7.31 -8.91
N CYS A 552 -12.52 -7.24 -9.75
CA CYS A 552 -13.28 -8.42 -10.14
C CYS A 552 -12.40 -9.45 -10.85
N TYR A 553 -11.58 -9.01 -11.80
CA TYR A 553 -10.66 -9.89 -12.53
C TYR A 553 -9.62 -10.55 -11.63
N ALA A 554 -8.97 -9.79 -10.75
CA ALA A 554 -7.97 -10.32 -9.83
C ALA A 554 -8.60 -11.26 -8.78
N ARG A 555 -9.81 -10.95 -8.28
CA ARG A 555 -10.58 -11.82 -7.39
C ARG A 555 -10.94 -13.15 -8.05
N GLY A 556 -11.40 -13.13 -9.30
CA GLY A 556 -11.72 -14.35 -10.04
C GLY A 556 -10.49 -15.25 -10.25
N MET A 557 -9.32 -14.65 -10.46
CA MET A 557 -8.05 -15.39 -10.56
C MET A 557 -7.59 -15.95 -9.21
N ALA A 558 -7.73 -15.20 -8.12
CA ALA A 558 -7.42 -15.68 -6.77
C ALA A 558 -8.29 -16.88 -6.40
N LEU A 559 -9.60 -16.80 -6.66
CA LEU A 559 -10.54 -17.92 -6.48
C LEU A 559 -10.19 -19.12 -7.36
N HIS A 560 -9.66 -18.92 -8.56
CA HIS A 560 -9.22 -20.00 -9.44
C HIS A 560 -7.96 -20.70 -8.89
N ILE A 561 -6.97 -19.95 -8.38
CA ILE A 561 -5.78 -20.51 -7.72
C ILE A 561 -6.18 -21.30 -6.46
N LEU A 562 -7.09 -20.78 -5.63
CA LEU A 562 -7.59 -21.53 -4.47
C LEU A 562 -8.33 -22.82 -4.89
N LYS A 563 -9.14 -22.77 -5.94
CA LYS A 563 -9.83 -23.96 -6.49
C LYS A 563 -8.87 -24.99 -7.06
N TRP A 564 -7.76 -24.56 -7.67
CA TRP A 564 -6.68 -25.45 -8.08
C TRP A 564 -6.06 -26.16 -6.89
N LEU A 565 -5.69 -25.44 -5.83
CA LEU A 565 -5.18 -26.03 -4.58
C LEU A 565 -6.16 -27.03 -3.97
N HIS A 566 -7.44 -26.66 -3.78
CA HIS A 566 -8.48 -27.57 -3.28
C HIS A 566 -8.64 -28.86 -4.09
N SER A 567 -8.41 -28.79 -5.41
CA SER A 567 -8.62 -29.93 -6.30
C SER A 567 -7.40 -30.84 -6.39
N CYS A 568 -6.20 -30.30 -6.15
CA CYS A 568 -4.93 -30.98 -6.41
C CYS A 568 -4.18 -31.39 -5.14
N ALA A 569 -4.49 -30.78 -3.99
CA ALA A 569 -3.82 -31.00 -2.73
C ALA A 569 -4.78 -31.51 -1.65
N THR A 570 -4.25 -32.25 -0.69
CA THR A 570 -4.89 -32.61 0.58
C THR A 570 -4.03 -32.08 1.72
N PHE A 571 -4.67 -31.52 2.74
CA PHE A 571 -3.99 -31.00 3.92
C PHE A 571 -4.18 -31.95 5.09
N THR A 572 -3.13 -32.16 5.86
CA THR A 572 -3.19 -32.86 7.16
C THR A 572 -2.59 -31.95 8.24
N GLY A 573 -2.99 -32.13 9.49
CA GLY A 573 -2.59 -31.22 10.57
C GLY A 573 -3.04 -31.68 11.95
N PRO A 574 -3.09 -30.77 12.93
CA PRO A 574 -3.59 -31.05 14.27
C PRO A 574 -5.06 -31.54 14.28
N LEU A 575 -5.48 -32.11 15.41
CA LEU A 575 -6.88 -32.55 15.63
C LEU A 575 -7.84 -31.38 15.95
N ASP A 576 -7.53 -30.18 15.48
CA ASP A 576 -8.39 -28.99 15.61
C ASP A 576 -9.50 -28.93 14.54
N GLY A 577 -9.36 -29.72 13.48
CA GLY A 577 -10.28 -29.76 12.34
C GLY A 577 -10.08 -28.60 11.35
N LEU A 578 -9.02 -27.80 11.49
CA LEU A 578 -8.69 -26.77 10.51
C LEU A 578 -8.19 -27.41 9.20
N ALA A 579 -7.43 -28.50 9.31
CA ALA A 579 -6.89 -29.22 8.16
C ALA A 579 -7.97 -29.80 7.21
N ASP A 580 -9.16 -30.10 7.72
CA ASP A 580 -10.29 -30.67 6.95
C ASP A 580 -10.68 -29.78 5.74
N ASP A 581 -10.52 -28.45 5.88
CA ASP A 581 -10.76 -27.45 4.85
C ASP A 581 -9.84 -26.23 5.10
N LEU A 582 -8.53 -26.46 5.11
CA LEU A 582 -7.51 -25.49 5.55
C LEU A 582 -7.66 -24.13 4.86
N ILE A 583 -7.86 -24.12 3.54
CA ILE A 583 -7.96 -22.90 2.73
C ILE A 583 -9.18 -22.08 3.16
N SER A 584 -10.37 -22.69 3.22
CA SER A 584 -11.60 -21.96 3.52
C SER A 584 -11.65 -21.57 4.99
N LEU A 585 -11.24 -22.44 5.90
CA LEU A 585 -11.25 -22.17 7.34
C LEU A 585 -10.21 -21.14 7.74
N PHE A 586 -9.00 -21.14 7.15
CA PHE A 586 -8.04 -20.05 7.35
C PHE A 586 -8.58 -18.71 6.79
N PHE A 587 -9.25 -18.71 5.63
CA PHE A 587 -9.88 -17.48 5.15
C PHE A 587 -11.01 -17.00 6.09
N VAL A 588 -11.84 -17.92 6.61
CA VAL A 588 -12.83 -17.62 7.65
C VAL A 588 -12.18 -17.07 8.92
N GLN A 589 -10.99 -17.55 9.30
CA GLN A 589 -10.20 -17.04 10.43
C GLN A 589 -9.79 -15.59 10.23
N ILE A 590 -9.28 -15.23 9.04
CA ILE A 590 -8.92 -13.85 8.70
C ILE A 590 -10.16 -12.95 8.67
N LEU A 591 -11.27 -13.41 8.09
CA LEU A 591 -12.54 -12.66 8.06
C LEU A 591 -13.12 -12.43 9.48
N ALA A 592 -13.10 -13.45 10.34
CA ALA A 592 -13.56 -13.34 11.72
C ALA A 592 -12.66 -12.40 12.52
N SER A 593 -11.33 -12.53 12.40
CA SER A 593 -10.36 -11.67 13.07
C SER A 593 -10.48 -10.22 12.62
N LEU A 594 -10.64 -9.95 11.33
CA LEU A 594 -10.86 -8.60 10.78
C LEU A 594 -12.15 -7.95 11.34
N SER A 595 -13.23 -8.74 11.45
CA SER A 595 -14.50 -8.28 12.02
C SER A 595 -14.40 -7.98 13.53
N ASP A 596 -13.79 -8.89 14.31
CA ASP A 596 -13.56 -8.71 15.74
C ASP A 596 -12.67 -7.49 15.99
N TYR A 597 -11.56 -7.38 15.26
CA TYR A 597 -10.56 -6.33 15.41
C TYR A 597 -11.14 -4.94 15.17
N LYS A 598 -11.91 -4.76 14.10
CA LYS A 598 -12.58 -3.48 13.85
C LYS A 598 -13.62 -3.15 14.92
N SER A 599 -14.34 -4.14 15.42
CA SER A 599 -15.33 -3.96 16.49
C SER A 599 -14.67 -3.52 17.80
N LEU A 600 -13.49 -4.09 18.13
CA LEU A 600 -12.67 -3.65 19.27
C LEU A 600 -12.14 -2.22 19.06
N ALA A 601 -11.58 -1.91 17.89
CA ALA A 601 -11.00 -0.61 17.59
C ALA A 601 -12.04 0.52 17.69
N GLU A 602 -13.24 0.29 17.12
CA GLU A 602 -14.36 1.22 17.23
C GLU A 602 -14.86 1.35 18.67
N ALA A 603 -14.92 0.27 19.46
CA ALA A 603 -15.28 0.33 20.87
C ALA A 603 -14.27 1.11 21.74
N LYS A 604 -12.98 1.08 21.37
CA LYS A 604 -11.91 1.87 21.99
C LYS A 604 -11.78 3.30 21.45
N SER A 605 -12.58 3.67 20.45
CA SER A 605 -12.43 4.93 19.71
C SER A 605 -11.04 5.11 19.06
N TYR A 606 -10.32 4.02 18.80
CA TYR A 606 -9.09 4.07 18.04
C TYR A 606 -9.41 4.47 16.60
N GLY A 607 -8.62 5.42 16.08
CA GLY A 607 -8.64 5.77 14.67
C GLY A 607 -8.48 4.51 13.82
N GLY A 608 -9.12 4.52 12.66
CA GLY A 608 -8.97 3.49 11.64
C GLY A 608 -9.24 4.12 10.29
N VAL A 609 -9.36 3.30 9.25
CA VAL A 609 -9.71 3.79 7.91
C VAL A 609 -10.93 4.74 7.96
N PRO A 610 -10.83 5.97 7.40
CA PRO A 610 -11.90 6.96 7.44
C PRO A 610 -13.24 6.40 6.99
N ARG A 611 -14.30 6.71 7.73
CA ARG A 611 -15.70 6.32 7.46
C ARG A 611 -15.98 4.80 7.49
N CYS A 612 -14.98 3.93 7.65
CA CYS A 612 -15.19 2.51 7.88
C CYS A 612 -15.70 2.27 9.31
N THR A 613 -16.94 1.84 9.45
CA THR A 613 -17.53 1.32 10.70
C THR A 613 -17.57 -0.20 10.68
N SER A 614 -17.60 -0.84 11.85
CA SER A 614 -17.83 -2.29 12.01
C SER A 614 -19.04 -2.77 11.23
N HIS A 615 -20.12 -1.99 11.18
CA HIS A 615 -21.32 -2.28 10.39
C HIS A 615 -21.07 -2.28 8.87
N LEU A 616 -20.34 -1.28 8.35
CA LEU A 616 -20.02 -1.22 6.92
C LEU A 616 -19.01 -2.30 6.52
N LEU A 617 -18.01 -2.57 7.36
CA LEU A 617 -17.07 -3.67 7.17
C LEU A 617 -17.80 -5.03 7.16
N SER A 618 -18.72 -5.25 8.11
CA SER A 618 -19.54 -6.47 8.16
C SER A 618 -20.39 -6.67 6.91
N LYS A 619 -20.92 -5.59 6.31
CA LYS A 619 -21.61 -5.64 5.00
C LYS A 619 -20.67 -6.06 3.88
N GLN A 620 -19.43 -5.53 3.85
CA GLN A 620 -18.45 -5.89 2.82
C GLN A 620 -17.95 -7.34 2.97
N ILE A 621 -17.74 -7.81 4.21
CA ILE A 621 -17.46 -9.23 4.51
C ILE A 621 -18.60 -10.11 4.01
N ALA A 622 -19.85 -9.80 4.35
CA ALA A 622 -21.03 -10.54 3.88
C ALA A 622 -21.13 -10.54 2.34
N ASN A 623 -20.78 -9.44 1.67
CA ASN A 623 -20.74 -9.35 0.21
C ASN A 623 -19.63 -10.21 -0.41
N ILE A 624 -18.45 -10.33 0.23
CA ILE A 624 -17.38 -11.25 -0.20
C ILE A 624 -17.78 -12.71 -0.04
N LEU A 625 -18.46 -13.08 1.05
CA LEU A 625 -18.90 -14.47 1.27
C LEU A 625 -19.84 -14.99 0.15
N GLU A 626 -20.52 -14.10 -0.59
CA GLU A 626 -21.36 -14.48 -1.73
C GLU A 626 -20.58 -14.83 -3.01
N VAL A 627 -19.26 -14.56 -3.07
CA VAL A 627 -18.44 -14.82 -4.28
C VAL A 627 -18.09 -16.30 -4.46
N ASP A 628 -18.06 -17.07 -3.37
CA ASP A 628 -17.71 -18.49 -3.42
C ASP A 628 -18.56 -19.34 -2.45
N PRO A 629 -19.31 -20.34 -2.95
CA PRO A 629 -20.16 -21.18 -2.11
C PRO A 629 -19.42 -22.02 -1.07
N ILE A 630 -18.15 -22.38 -1.29
CA ILE A 630 -17.37 -23.18 -0.33
C ILE A 630 -17.01 -22.28 0.86
N LEU A 631 -16.45 -21.09 0.60
CA LEU A 631 -16.19 -20.07 1.61
C LEU A 631 -17.46 -19.71 2.40
N LYS A 632 -18.60 -19.56 1.71
CA LYS A 632 -19.90 -19.29 2.34
C LYS A 632 -20.34 -20.41 3.29
N ALA A 633 -20.11 -21.66 2.93
CA ALA A 633 -20.41 -22.81 3.77
C ALA A 633 -19.45 -22.90 4.96
N ALA A 634 -18.15 -22.65 4.73
CA ALA A 634 -17.13 -22.62 5.79
C ALA A 634 -17.43 -21.54 6.85
N TRP A 635 -17.98 -20.38 6.46
CA TRP A 635 -18.36 -19.31 7.39
C TRP A 635 -19.39 -19.74 8.45
N ALA A 636 -20.22 -20.76 8.17
CA ALA A 636 -21.13 -21.34 9.18
C ALA A 636 -20.38 -21.99 10.35
N TYR A 637 -19.09 -22.28 10.19
CA TYR A 637 -18.20 -22.88 11.19
C TYR A 637 -17.21 -21.88 11.78
N LYS A 638 -17.41 -20.55 11.62
CA LYS A 638 -16.49 -19.52 12.13
C LYS A 638 -16.18 -19.59 13.63
N GLU A 639 -17.06 -20.18 14.43
CA GLU A 639 -16.85 -20.41 15.87
C GLU A 639 -15.80 -21.52 16.17
N ARG A 640 -15.32 -22.24 15.13
CA ARG A 640 -14.26 -23.26 15.25
C ARG A 640 -12.86 -22.73 15.00
N VAL A 641 -12.71 -21.54 14.42
CA VAL A 641 -11.42 -20.97 14.03
C VAL A 641 -11.01 -19.85 14.99
N PRO A 642 -9.71 -19.62 15.24
CA PRO A 642 -9.28 -18.61 16.22
C PRO A 642 -9.48 -17.19 15.68
N SER A 643 -10.58 -16.51 16.07
CA SER A 643 -10.92 -15.14 15.65
C SER A 643 -10.00 -14.03 16.20
N ARG A 644 -8.81 -14.39 16.68
CA ARG A 644 -7.85 -13.50 17.36
C ARG A 644 -6.44 -13.54 16.80
N SER A 645 -6.23 -14.30 15.72
CA SER A 645 -4.92 -14.47 15.08
C SER A 645 -5.03 -14.33 13.57
N LEU A 646 -4.09 -13.57 12.99
CA LEU A 646 -3.94 -13.34 11.55
C LEU A 646 -2.86 -14.25 10.93
N ALA A 647 -2.42 -15.26 11.68
CA ALA A 647 -1.47 -16.28 11.23
C ALA A 647 -2.09 -17.68 11.28
N LEU A 648 -1.58 -18.59 10.44
CA LEU A 648 -1.70 -20.02 10.68
C LEU A 648 -0.68 -20.38 11.76
N GLU A 649 -1.15 -20.51 13.00
CA GLU A 649 -0.26 -20.84 14.11
C GLU A 649 0.21 -22.29 14.04
N GLU A 650 1.48 -22.51 14.41
CA GLU A 650 2.11 -23.83 14.35
C GLU A 650 2.01 -24.48 12.94
N LYS A 651 2.16 -23.67 11.88
CA LYS A 651 2.13 -24.09 10.46
C LYS A 651 3.02 -25.30 10.16
N GLU A 652 4.06 -25.52 10.97
CA GLU A 652 4.99 -26.64 10.95
C GLU A 652 4.35 -28.00 11.34
N LYS A 653 3.16 -27.98 11.96
CA LYS A 653 2.33 -29.17 12.23
C LYS A 653 1.43 -29.55 11.06
N TYR A 654 1.29 -28.67 10.08
CA TYR A 654 0.48 -28.89 8.88
C TYR A 654 1.35 -29.43 7.76
N ASN A 655 0.81 -30.36 6.98
CA ASN A 655 1.47 -30.97 5.83
C ASN A 655 0.55 -30.94 4.62
N ILE A 656 1.16 -30.93 3.43
CA ILE A 656 0.47 -30.99 2.15
C ILE A 656 0.85 -32.26 1.40
N GLU A 657 -0.14 -32.95 0.85
CA GLU A 657 0.03 -34.09 -0.05
C GLU A 657 -0.63 -33.78 -1.40
N TRP A 658 0.12 -33.91 -2.49
CA TRP A 658 -0.38 -33.68 -3.84
C TRP A 658 -0.97 -34.98 -4.43
N GLN A 659 -2.15 -34.89 -5.05
CA GLN A 659 -2.82 -36.03 -5.67
C GLN A 659 -2.03 -36.52 -6.89
N CYS A 660 -1.96 -37.84 -7.11
CA CYS A 660 -1.02 -38.44 -8.09
C CYS A 660 -1.19 -38.02 -9.56
N ASP A 661 -2.31 -37.41 -9.93
CA ASP A 661 -2.63 -36.95 -11.29
C ASP A 661 -2.79 -35.41 -11.38
N TRP A 662 -2.15 -34.64 -10.48
CA TRP A 662 -2.33 -33.16 -10.38
C TRP A 662 -1.85 -32.33 -11.58
N GLU A 663 -1.41 -32.96 -12.69
CA GLU A 663 -0.69 -32.29 -13.78
C GLU A 663 -1.34 -30.95 -14.20
N PRO A 664 -0.56 -29.84 -14.26
CA PRO A 664 -1.10 -28.51 -14.56
C PRO A 664 -1.87 -28.42 -15.88
N THR A 665 -1.60 -29.32 -16.83
CA THR A 665 -2.16 -29.36 -18.19
C THR A 665 -3.69 -29.26 -18.23
N SER A 666 -4.40 -29.79 -17.23
CA SER A 666 -5.86 -29.69 -17.09
C SER A 666 -6.35 -28.29 -16.67
N TRP A 667 -5.53 -27.51 -15.99
CA TRP A 667 -5.83 -26.15 -15.50
C TRP A 667 -5.31 -25.04 -16.43
N ARG A 668 -4.43 -25.35 -17.40
CA ARG A 668 -3.85 -24.37 -18.36
C ARG A 668 -4.85 -23.67 -19.30
N ALA A 669 -6.11 -24.07 -19.32
CA ALA A 669 -7.08 -23.64 -20.33
C ALA A 669 -8.18 -22.70 -19.75
N PRO A 670 -7.97 -21.37 -19.75
CA PRO A 670 -9.03 -20.44 -19.35
C PRO A 670 -9.98 -20.17 -20.51
N SER A 671 -11.08 -20.94 -20.57
CA SER A 671 -12.38 -20.39 -21.01
C SER A 671 -13.07 -19.62 -19.86
N VAL A 672 -12.35 -19.37 -18.77
CA VAL A 672 -12.84 -18.71 -17.55
C VAL A 672 -12.76 -17.20 -17.74
N ASP A 673 -13.92 -16.54 -17.75
CA ASP A 673 -13.99 -15.09 -17.57
C ASP A 673 -13.76 -14.77 -16.09
N PHE A 674 -12.51 -14.44 -15.73
CA PHE A 674 -12.17 -14.08 -14.35
C PHE A 674 -12.88 -12.81 -13.87
N ALA A 675 -13.21 -11.86 -14.77
CA ALA A 675 -13.93 -10.65 -14.38
C ALA A 675 -15.40 -10.95 -14.02
N LEU A 676 -16.02 -11.94 -14.66
CA LEU A 676 -17.32 -12.46 -14.25
C LEU A 676 -17.22 -13.34 -13.00
N ALA A 677 -16.24 -14.24 -12.94
CA ALA A 677 -16.08 -15.20 -11.84
C ALA A 677 -15.75 -14.54 -10.48
N GLY A 678 -15.16 -13.34 -10.49
CA GLY A 678 -14.88 -12.57 -9.27
C GLY A 678 -15.88 -11.45 -8.96
N GLN A 679 -17.04 -11.37 -9.63
CA GLN A 679 -18.06 -10.36 -9.30
C GLN A 679 -18.76 -10.69 -7.98
N THR A 680 -18.81 -9.71 -7.08
CA THR A 680 -19.68 -9.76 -5.90
C THR A 680 -21.07 -9.18 -6.19
N PRO A 681 -22.10 -9.45 -5.37
CA PRO A 681 -23.40 -8.79 -5.48
C PRO A 681 -23.34 -7.26 -5.52
N PHE A 682 -22.36 -6.64 -4.83
CA PHE A 682 -22.16 -5.19 -4.86
C PHE A 682 -21.50 -4.71 -6.16
N ASP A 683 -20.53 -5.44 -6.72
CA ASP A 683 -19.97 -5.14 -8.04
C ASP A 683 -21.05 -5.22 -9.13
N ILE A 684 -21.98 -6.19 -9.04
CA ILE A 684 -23.14 -6.30 -9.93
C ILE A 684 -24.05 -5.05 -9.81
N LYS A 685 -24.33 -4.55 -8.60
CA LYS A 685 -25.09 -3.30 -8.41
C LYS A 685 -24.39 -2.10 -9.04
N PHE A 686 -23.08 -1.97 -8.81
CA PHE A 686 -22.24 -0.92 -9.38
C PHE A 686 -22.34 -0.89 -10.91
N PHE A 687 -22.09 -2.02 -11.56
CA PHE A 687 -22.16 -2.10 -13.02
C PHE A 687 -23.59 -1.90 -13.57
N GLN A 688 -24.63 -2.32 -12.85
CA GLN A 688 -26.02 -2.05 -13.22
C GLN A 688 -26.36 -0.56 -13.15
N ALA A 689 -25.98 0.13 -12.06
CA ALA A 689 -26.19 1.55 -11.89
C ALA A 689 -25.43 2.37 -12.96
N THR A 690 -24.16 2.06 -13.21
CA THR A 690 -23.36 2.69 -14.27
C THR A 690 -23.95 2.45 -15.67
N LYS A 691 -24.47 1.25 -15.95
CA LYS A 691 -25.19 0.94 -17.20
C LYS A 691 -26.49 1.74 -17.35
N LEU A 692 -27.25 1.90 -16.27
CA LEU A 692 -28.47 2.73 -16.27
C LEU A 692 -28.15 4.21 -16.53
N ARG A 693 -27.07 4.74 -15.93
CA ARG A 693 -26.53 6.09 -16.18
C ARG A 693 -26.26 6.30 -17.67
N ILE A 694 -25.41 5.45 -18.28
CA ILE A 694 -25.04 5.51 -19.70
C ILE A 694 -26.26 5.41 -20.62
N ASN A 695 -27.22 4.54 -20.30
CA ASN A 695 -28.47 4.43 -21.07
C ASN A 695 -29.32 5.71 -21.00
N SER A 696 -29.39 6.37 -19.84
CA SER A 696 -30.12 7.63 -19.67
C SER A 696 -29.45 8.80 -20.40
N GLU A 697 -28.11 8.86 -20.39
CA GLU A 697 -27.30 9.83 -21.13
C GLU A 697 -27.53 9.68 -22.64
N ASN A 698 -27.42 8.46 -23.16
CA ASN A 698 -27.64 8.14 -24.57
C ASN A 698 -29.09 8.44 -25.02
N ALA A 699 -30.09 8.10 -24.20
CA ALA A 699 -31.48 8.44 -24.49
C ALA A 699 -31.69 9.97 -24.57
N THR A 700 -31.05 10.72 -23.67
CA THR A 700 -31.13 12.19 -23.63
C THR A 700 -30.48 12.81 -24.87
N GLN A 701 -29.32 12.31 -25.31
CA GLN A 701 -28.70 12.73 -26.58
C GLN A 701 -29.60 12.45 -27.79
N LEU A 702 -30.28 11.31 -27.83
CA LEU A 702 -31.25 10.97 -28.87
C LEU A 702 -32.46 11.91 -28.87
N TYR A 703 -32.98 12.31 -27.69
CA TYR A 703 -34.05 13.31 -27.60
C TYR A 703 -33.60 14.70 -28.05
N ILE A 704 -32.39 15.13 -27.71
CA ILE A 704 -31.82 16.41 -28.17
C ILE A 704 -31.67 16.39 -29.71
N TYR A 705 -31.09 15.33 -30.28
CA TYR A 705 -30.91 15.18 -31.72
C TYR A 705 -32.26 15.16 -32.48
N ASN A 706 -33.27 14.48 -31.93
CA ASN A 706 -34.61 14.45 -32.51
C ASN A 706 -35.36 15.78 -32.32
N GLY A 707 -35.15 16.50 -31.22
CA GLY A 707 -35.70 17.85 -30.97
C GLY A 707 -35.18 18.88 -31.98
N TYR A 708 -33.87 18.88 -32.26
CA TYR A 708 -33.31 19.69 -33.34
C TYR A 708 -33.84 19.31 -34.74
N ARG A 709 -34.29 18.07 -34.94
CA ARG A 709 -34.97 17.63 -36.17
C ARG A 709 -36.43 18.07 -36.23
N SER A 710 -37.16 18.12 -35.11
CA SER A 710 -38.57 18.56 -35.09
C SER A 710 -38.70 20.08 -35.18
N ASP A 711 -37.81 20.82 -34.53
CA ASP A 711 -37.84 22.29 -34.52
C ASP A 711 -37.22 22.91 -35.79
N GLY A 712 -36.60 22.09 -36.65
CA GLY A 712 -36.02 22.47 -37.93
C GLY A 712 -37.00 22.56 -39.12
N LEU A 713 -38.30 22.30 -38.92
CA LEU A 713 -39.31 22.30 -39.99
C LEU A 713 -40.14 23.59 -40.08
N SER A 714 -39.55 24.75 -39.76
CA SER A 714 -40.06 26.04 -40.25
C SER A 714 -38.95 27.10 -40.37
N GLY A 715 -38.47 27.34 -41.60
CA GLY A 715 -37.52 28.40 -41.92
C GLY A 715 -36.22 27.88 -42.53
N GLY A 716 -36.13 27.90 -43.86
CA GLY A 716 -34.88 27.60 -44.56
C GLY A 716 -33.89 28.78 -44.48
N GLY A 717 -32.60 28.46 -44.42
CA GLY A 717 -31.51 29.43 -44.54
C GLY A 717 -30.53 29.44 -43.36
N HIS A 718 -29.26 29.13 -43.65
CA HIS A 718 -28.08 29.38 -42.81
C HIS A 718 -28.03 28.79 -41.39
N MET A 719 -27.69 27.50 -41.27
CA MET A 719 -26.84 27.06 -40.15
C MET A 719 -25.92 25.85 -40.44
N THR A 720 -25.30 25.83 -41.62
CA THR A 720 -24.22 24.88 -41.99
C THR A 720 -22.81 25.39 -41.67
N SER A 721 -22.66 26.37 -40.78
CA SER A 721 -21.39 27.08 -40.51
C SER A 721 -20.78 26.91 -39.11
N PHE A 722 -21.46 26.25 -38.16
CA PHE A 722 -20.99 26.20 -36.75
C PHE A 722 -20.43 24.85 -36.26
N LEU A 723 -20.45 23.80 -37.08
CA LEU A 723 -19.92 22.47 -36.73
C LEU A 723 -18.91 21.90 -37.75
N ASN A 724 -18.28 22.76 -38.57
CA ASN A 724 -17.25 22.32 -39.52
C ASN A 724 -16.16 23.38 -39.79
N ASN A 725 -15.72 24.08 -38.74
CA ASN A 725 -14.58 25.00 -38.78
C ASN A 725 -13.48 24.59 -37.78
N GLN A 726 -12.98 23.36 -37.93
CA GLN A 726 -11.55 23.10 -37.74
C GLN A 726 -10.96 22.73 -39.11
N LYS A 727 -10.52 23.75 -39.86
CA LYS A 727 -9.61 23.53 -40.99
C LYS A 727 -8.24 23.23 -40.41
N CYS A 728 -7.69 22.07 -40.74
CA CYS A 728 -6.24 21.89 -40.68
C CYS A 728 -5.62 22.74 -41.79
N GLU A 729 -4.80 23.75 -41.45
CA GLU A 729 -4.22 24.67 -42.43
C GLU A 729 -3.13 24.04 -43.32
N CYS A 730 -2.78 22.76 -43.13
CA CYS A 730 -1.74 22.08 -43.91
C CYS A 730 -2.23 21.20 -45.08
N CYS A 731 -3.50 20.80 -45.15
CA CYS A 731 -3.97 19.92 -46.23
C CYS A 731 -5.47 20.09 -46.57
N GLY A 732 -5.78 20.88 -47.60
CA GLY A 732 -7.15 21.15 -48.04
C GLY A 732 -7.79 20.02 -48.85
N ALA A 733 -8.06 18.86 -48.24
CA ALA A 733 -8.76 17.74 -48.86
C ALA A 733 -10.06 17.39 -48.09
N ALA A 734 -11.19 17.33 -48.78
CA ALA A 734 -12.46 16.86 -48.24
C ALA A 734 -12.71 15.40 -48.65
N LEU A 735 -12.93 14.51 -47.68
CA LEU A 735 -13.35 13.14 -47.93
C LEU A 735 -14.88 13.00 -47.80
N TRP A 736 -15.52 12.55 -48.89
CA TRP A 736 -16.88 12.01 -48.86
C TRP A 736 -16.82 10.52 -48.47
N LEU A 737 -17.69 10.09 -47.56
CA LEU A 737 -17.91 8.67 -47.24
C LEU A 737 -19.34 8.27 -47.66
N PRO A 738 -19.53 7.16 -48.39
CA PRO A 738 -20.85 6.66 -48.74
C PRO A 738 -21.49 5.86 -47.59
N GLU A 739 -22.82 5.85 -47.55
CA GLU A 739 -23.62 5.09 -46.58
C GLU A 739 -23.35 3.57 -46.68
N TYR A 740 -23.27 2.90 -45.52
CA TYR A 740 -23.33 1.44 -45.45
C TYR A 740 -24.47 0.97 -44.54
N LYS A 741 -25.12 -0.12 -44.98
CA LYS A 741 -26.35 -0.65 -44.39
C LYS A 741 -26.11 -1.35 -43.05
N LYS A 742 -27.14 -1.32 -42.21
CA LYS A 742 -27.31 -2.26 -41.09
C LYS A 742 -27.33 -3.70 -41.61
N ASP A 743 -26.64 -4.60 -40.91
CA ASP A 743 -27.22 -5.83 -40.32
C ASP A 743 -26.10 -6.76 -39.82
N LEU A 744 -25.91 -6.82 -38.49
CA LEU A 744 -25.40 -7.93 -37.66
C LEU A 744 -24.96 -7.36 -36.29
N TYR A 745 -25.75 -7.62 -35.25
CA TYR A 745 -25.47 -7.20 -33.88
C TYR A 745 -24.77 -8.31 -33.08
N LEU A 746 -23.56 -8.03 -32.60
CA LEU A 746 -22.85 -8.81 -31.58
C LEU A 746 -21.95 -7.82 -30.79
N PRO A 747 -22.29 -7.48 -29.54
CA PRO A 747 -21.61 -6.38 -28.83
C PRO A 747 -20.32 -6.86 -28.15
N CYS A 748 -19.20 -6.85 -28.88
CA CYS A 748 -17.89 -6.75 -28.26
C CYS A 748 -17.61 -5.28 -27.89
N LEU A 749 -17.80 -4.93 -26.63
CA LEU A 749 -17.47 -3.60 -26.11
C LEU A 749 -15.96 -3.52 -25.81
N GLN A 750 -15.17 -3.13 -26.81
CA GLN A 750 -13.85 -2.52 -26.58
C GLN A 750 -13.97 -1.02 -26.85
N TRP A 751 -13.73 -0.20 -25.83
CA TRP A 751 -13.57 1.25 -25.98
C TRP A 751 -12.09 1.59 -26.20
N PRO A 752 -11.74 2.42 -27.20
CA PRO A 752 -10.37 2.86 -27.42
C PRO A 752 -10.04 4.13 -26.63
N SER A 753 -8.88 4.14 -25.98
CA SER A 753 -8.23 5.37 -25.55
C SER A 753 -7.73 6.15 -26.77
N TYR A 754 -8.09 7.44 -26.86
CA TYR A 754 -7.58 8.32 -27.90
C TYR A 754 -6.20 8.87 -27.51
N THR A 755 -5.13 8.37 -28.13
CA THR A 755 -4.08 9.19 -28.76
C THR A 755 -3.09 8.33 -29.56
N SER A 756 -2.52 8.94 -30.61
CA SER A 756 -1.42 8.41 -31.45
C SER A 756 -1.59 7.00 -32.08
N LEU A 757 -2.28 6.93 -33.23
CA LEU A 757 -1.94 5.93 -34.25
C LEU A 757 -2.30 6.42 -35.67
N LEU A 758 -1.30 6.97 -36.37
CA LEU A 758 -1.39 7.22 -37.81
C LEU A 758 -0.53 6.18 -38.54
N CYS A 759 -1.14 5.46 -39.49
CA CYS A 759 -0.49 4.57 -40.46
C CYS A 759 0.32 3.38 -39.89
N ILE A 760 -0.31 2.19 -39.90
CA ILE A 760 0.06 1.05 -40.79
C ILE A 760 -1.09 0.04 -40.74
N LYS A 761 -1.85 -0.11 -41.83
CA LYS A 761 -2.79 -1.22 -42.02
C LYS A 761 -2.99 -1.61 -43.49
N HIS A 762 -1.90 -2.00 -44.14
CA HIS A 762 -1.90 -2.79 -45.37
C HIS A 762 -0.92 -3.94 -45.19
N GLY A 763 -1.41 -5.16 -44.96
CA GLY A 763 -0.56 -6.29 -44.58
C GLY A 763 -1.26 -7.65 -44.37
N ILE A 764 -2.51 -7.82 -44.81
CA ILE A 764 -3.18 -9.14 -44.85
C ILE A 764 -3.82 -9.35 -46.21
N LEU A 765 -2.98 -9.48 -47.25
CA LEU A 765 -3.36 -10.04 -48.55
C LEU A 765 -2.14 -10.44 -49.41
N GLN A 766 -1.12 -11.06 -48.79
CA GLN A 766 -0.01 -11.67 -49.53
C GLN A 766 0.63 -12.82 -48.74
N ASN A 767 -0.05 -13.98 -48.70
CA ASN A 767 0.51 -15.20 -48.10
C ASN A 767 0.31 -16.47 -48.96
N CYS A 768 0.21 -16.30 -50.29
CA CYS A 768 0.12 -17.40 -51.26
C CYS A 768 1.14 -17.33 -52.41
N TYR A 769 2.11 -16.40 -52.39
CA TYR A 769 3.07 -16.22 -53.48
C TYR A 769 4.49 -15.83 -53.01
N LEU A 770 5.07 -16.62 -52.10
CA LEU A 770 6.49 -16.46 -51.72
C LEU A 770 7.22 -17.78 -51.38
N GLN A 771 6.85 -18.86 -52.08
CA GLN A 771 7.55 -20.16 -52.01
C GLN A 771 8.42 -20.48 -53.26
N SER A 772 8.67 -19.49 -54.13
CA SER A 772 9.32 -19.70 -55.45
C SER A 772 10.49 -18.76 -55.78
N PHE A 773 11.09 -18.06 -54.82
CA PHE A 773 12.22 -17.14 -55.10
C PHE A 773 13.44 -17.22 -54.18
N TYR A 774 13.59 -18.31 -53.41
CA TYR A 774 14.78 -18.59 -52.58
C TYR A 774 15.55 -19.85 -53.04
N LYS A 775 15.76 -20.00 -54.37
CA LYS A 775 16.51 -21.13 -54.93
C LYS A 775 17.61 -20.80 -55.96
N THR A 776 17.87 -19.52 -56.24
CA THR A 776 18.86 -19.13 -57.27
C THR A 776 19.65 -17.86 -56.91
N CYS A 777 20.44 -17.89 -55.83
CA CYS A 777 21.59 -16.97 -55.66
C CYS A 777 22.54 -17.32 -54.49
N HIS A 778 22.97 -18.58 -54.35
CA HIS A 778 24.04 -18.94 -53.39
C HIS A 778 25.10 -19.89 -53.95
N SER A 779 25.39 -19.80 -55.25
CA SER A 779 26.44 -20.55 -55.94
C SER A 779 27.70 -19.71 -56.17
N ARG A 780 28.40 -19.29 -55.10
CA ARG A 780 29.72 -18.62 -55.25
C ARG A 780 30.70 -18.68 -54.07
N ILE A 781 30.74 -19.78 -53.30
CA ILE A 781 31.88 -20.12 -52.43
C ILE A 781 32.23 -21.61 -52.52
N ILE A 782 33.13 -21.97 -53.45
CA ILE A 782 34.11 -23.07 -53.29
C ILE A 782 35.37 -22.66 -54.05
N GLY A 783 36.49 -22.47 -53.35
CA GLY A 783 37.74 -22.02 -54.01
C GLY A 783 38.94 -21.82 -53.08
N LYS A 784 39.56 -22.93 -52.68
CA LYS A 784 40.91 -23.02 -52.05
C LYS A 784 41.07 -22.41 -50.64
N ALA A 785 41.18 -23.28 -49.64
CA ALA A 785 42.42 -23.47 -48.86
C ALA A 785 42.30 -24.74 -48.00
N ASN A 786 43.33 -25.60 -48.00
CA ASN A 786 43.43 -26.73 -47.08
C ASN A 786 44.91 -27.16 -46.96
N LYS A 787 45.31 -27.71 -45.79
CA LYS A 787 46.71 -27.94 -45.31
C LYS A 787 47.40 -26.64 -44.82
N HIS A 788 48.18 -26.59 -43.73
CA HIS A 788 49.14 -27.59 -43.21
C HIS A 788 49.46 -27.43 -41.70
N CYS A 789 49.92 -28.54 -41.09
CA CYS A 789 50.86 -28.66 -39.93
C CYS A 789 50.39 -28.53 -38.46
N LEU A 790 51.20 -29.17 -37.61
CA LEU A 790 51.07 -29.54 -36.19
C LEU A 790 52.16 -28.84 -35.33
N SER A 791 52.10 -29.05 -34.01
CA SER A 791 53.10 -28.76 -32.95
C SER A 791 53.36 -27.26 -32.66
N GLU A 792 53.81 -26.83 -31.48
CA GLU A 792 54.40 -27.52 -30.32
C GLU A 792 54.18 -26.75 -28.99
N ASN A 793 54.60 -27.29 -27.83
CA ASN A 793 54.51 -26.65 -26.49
C ASN A 793 55.50 -25.47 -26.31
N ILE A 794 55.28 -24.58 -25.31
CA ILE A 794 56.28 -24.14 -24.30
C ILE A 794 55.71 -23.14 -23.23
N ASP A 795 56.01 -23.47 -21.97
CA ASP A 795 56.21 -22.70 -20.70
C ASP A 795 55.63 -21.26 -20.50
N PRO A 796 54.81 -21.04 -19.44
CA PRO A 796 54.39 -19.73 -18.97
C PRO A 796 55.20 -19.20 -17.75
N SER A 797 56.43 -18.71 -17.94
CA SER A 797 57.16 -18.03 -16.85
C SER A 797 58.26 -17.02 -17.25
N ARG A 798 57.90 -15.75 -17.49
CA ARG A 798 58.69 -14.53 -17.15
C ARG A 798 57.97 -13.20 -17.52
N CYS A 799 58.29 -12.17 -16.74
CA CYS A 799 57.75 -10.79 -16.74
C CYS A 799 57.90 -10.04 -18.11
N SER A 800 57.29 -8.88 -18.40
CA SER A 800 56.82 -7.79 -17.51
C SER A 800 55.85 -6.78 -18.18
N SER A 801 54.86 -6.31 -17.42
CA SER A 801 54.08 -5.05 -17.58
C SER A 801 53.18 -4.84 -18.81
N PRO A 802 52.04 -4.09 -18.67
CA PRO A 802 50.97 -4.09 -19.67
C PRO A 802 50.99 -2.88 -20.63
N CYS A 803 50.72 -3.12 -21.91
CA CYS A 803 50.37 -2.05 -22.86
C CYS A 803 48.88 -1.71 -22.78
N ILE A 804 48.60 -0.47 -22.38
CA ILE A 804 47.28 0.16 -22.41
C ILE A 804 46.92 0.53 -23.86
N CYS A 805 45.72 0.16 -24.31
CA CYS A 805 45.06 0.80 -25.45
C CYS A 805 43.73 1.41 -25.00
N LEU A 806 43.82 2.66 -24.52
CA LEU A 806 42.67 3.57 -24.42
C LEU A 806 42.44 4.22 -25.79
N TYR A 807 41.19 4.30 -26.23
CA TYR A 807 40.72 5.44 -27.02
C TYR A 807 39.32 5.83 -26.57
N SER A 808 39.10 7.13 -26.43
CA SER A 808 38.03 7.71 -25.64
C SER A 808 37.19 8.71 -26.44
N HIS A 809 35.89 8.73 -26.13
CA HIS A 809 34.95 9.87 -26.16
C HIS A 809 35.12 10.98 -27.21
N PHE A 810 34.01 11.30 -27.90
CA PHE A 810 33.64 12.71 -28.08
C PHE A 810 32.11 12.92 -28.02
N ILE A 811 31.72 13.99 -27.32
CA ILE A 811 30.36 14.53 -27.22
C ILE A 811 30.18 15.58 -28.31
N PHE A 812 28.98 15.77 -28.85
CA PHE A 812 28.60 17.08 -29.42
C PHE A 812 27.10 17.37 -29.28
N VAL A 813 26.80 18.57 -28.77
CA VAL A 813 25.47 19.21 -28.78
C VAL A 813 25.66 20.62 -29.32
N THR A 814 25.05 20.99 -30.45
CA THR A 814 24.45 22.34 -30.71
C THR A 814 23.86 22.51 -32.14
N TRP A 815 22.53 22.66 -32.19
CA TRP A 815 21.72 23.73 -32.82
C TRP A 815 22.00 24.37 -34.23
N ILE A 816 20.89 24.60 -34.97
CA ILE A 816 20.66 25.46 -36.19
C ILE A 816 21.33 24.96 -37.52
N THR A 817 20.77 24.95 -38.75
CA THR A 817 19.64 25.66 -39.42
C THR A 817 19.08 24.91 -40.67
N LYS A 818 17.79 25.13 -40.99
CA LYS A 818 17.15 25.29 -42.33
C LYS A 818 17.18 24.19 -43.45
N THR A 819 15.99 24.05 -44.06
CA THR A 819 15.68 23.52 -45.43
C THR A 819 15.74 22.00 -45.63
N LEU A 820 14.60 21.31 -45.54
CA LEU A 820 13.56 21.25 -46.59
C LEU A 820 12.20 20.85 -45.98
#